data_AF-A0A2A9M6W6-F1
#
_entry.id   AF-A0A2A9M6W6-F1
#
_cell.length_a   1.000
_cell.length_b   1.000
_cell.length_c   1.000
_cell.angle_alpha   90.00
_cell.angle_beta   90.00
_cell.angle_gamma   90.00
#
_symmetry.space_group_name_H-M   'P 1'
#
loop_
_entity.id
_entity.type
_entity.pdbx_description
1 polymer ?
#
loop_
_entity_poly.entity_id
_entity_poly.type
_entity_poly.pdbx_seq_one_letter_code
_entity_poly.pdbx_strand_id
1 'polypeptide(L)'
;MTGARSKPVSGGGGPVASGSALRRRPGFSSFLPLRVRAFASRVQRYFSLKSLSVFVVVLGVFYYLGQQRLLTVSHFSFLTSGLGLHSAFNVPVRHFSFSLHSDKRPIAEAEKRAVAGADFKVSWSTEPSLPVGARITTHVVSKKNGDFLLRFRVLDSIPAGYTLKAKALYTGKNFEKAIVDPLVVRIPGPVLAPTCACPAAASAWKEALQCPETFTQLERDFAKFPVIDLERLRKEGPAFAEPNTLKTVIHYVVKDNQIFRRHFGPLPGFQYFIDLVLSYLVAAVQLPDVEFFVNLGDWPLEKRQSPDALPLFSWSGSEDSSDIILPQWDVSKTSTLGLGKAYPDLLSMQENSGLPLSERIAKAVFRGRDSNEIRVKLAELARQHPDLLDVAITSWEKDEHAEQEKKLGGGYRSRIPLEKFGDYKYQLLVDGSVAAYRTPYLLMTGSLSLKHDSPYYEWFYADLKPGVHYLPFKRDLSDLVEQLKWAEAHPEDAQAIADRARKYAQENLTPEKIFCYYFKAFETYAARQKGTPTVTEDMAKVEPPASDATCACDSKHPQEAKKISYPVVPLTTSNIAKVLGDAQTDVVIVSYSSFCNRSASFMPKYLKAAQAFAAKKAPVLFAAADGNTNTFAPPHRFCNYASQPRVIFVPQGKGQTGEDVQVMEDPLTVFNTVAFVAKHVAPEFRPTVPEDPPELMSQPVPTDNSKPVKIVVGATFDSFVLDSDKDVLLEVYAPWCGHCKSLKPTYEEFAKLVSQSPSASKSLVVAKMNGTENATRHKQFSWTSYPTIWLIKAGSRTPTPFTGPRTLRGFYDFILKHGSNQSLSIDGIPPPEPEFPSGPSAAAEVTAANFEQLVLHSAKVGAPVLDAHEKGS
;
A
#
# COMPACT_ATOMS: atom_id res chain seq x y z
N MET A 1 34.43 61.27 16.23
CA MET A 1 34.67 59.99 16.91
C MET A 1 35.10 59.00 15.84
N THR A 2 36.42 58.91 15.59
CA THR A 2 37.30 57.83 16.13
C THR A 2 36.83 56.46 15.64
N GLY A 3 37.59 55.66 14.91
CA GLY A 3 38.99 55.71 14.51
C GLY A 3 39.18 54.62 13.43
N ALA A 4 40.21 54.75 12.60
CA ALA A 4 41.48 54.05 12.80
C ALA A 4 41.37 52.57 12.36
N ARG A 5 42.25 52.00 11.52
CA ARG A 5 43.70 52.22 11.43
C ARG A 5 44.20 51.45 10.19
N SER A 6 44.97 52.09 9.31
CA SER A 6 46.43 51.95 9.13
C SER A 6 46.83 50.84 8.15
N LYS A 7 47.33 51.15 6.94
CA LYS A 7 48.71 51.62 6.57
C LYS A 7 49.75 50.48 6.65
N PRO A 8 50.99 50.66 6.14
CA PRO A 8 51.52 51.33 4.93
C PRO A 8 52.50 50.38 4.17
N VAL A 9 53.21 50.76 3.09
CA VAL A 9 54.58 51.36 3.06
C VAL A 9 55.04 51.24 1.59
N SER A 10 55.26 52.34 0.85
CA SER A 10 56.54 53.03 0.52
C SER A 10 57.45 52.22 -0.43
N GLY A 11 58.16 52.77 -1.41
CA GLY A 11 58.46 54.12 -1.89
C GLY A 11 58.92 53.97 -3.36
N GLY A 12 59.23 54.99 -4.17
CA GLY A 12 59.85 56.28 -3.92
C GLY A 12 61.02 56.39 -4.90
N GLY A 13 61.05 57.46 -5.71
CA GLY A 13 62.23 57.87 -6.50
C GLY A 13 61.98 58.10 -8.00
N GLY A 14 61.80 59.37 -8.40
CA GLY A 14 62.04 59.83 -9.78
C GLY A 14 63.53 60.17 -9.99
N PRO A 15 63.91 61.16 -10.83
CA PRO A 15 63.31 61.67 -12.08
C PRO A 15 64.39 61.76 -13.20
N VAL A 16 64.06 62.34 -14.37
CA VAL A 16 64.86 63.33 -15.17
C VAL A 16 64.49 63.26 -16.67
N ALA A 17 64.56 64.42 -17.30
CA ALA A 17 63.80 64.94 -18.42
C ALA A 17 64.47 64.86 -19.82
N SER A 18 63.74 65.45 -20.79
CA SER A 18 64.10 65.90 -22.16
C SER A 18 63.77 64.92 -23.30
N GLY A 19 63.20 65.31 -24.44
CA GLY A 19 62.79 66.62 -24.97
C GLY A 19 61.91 66.45 -26.23
N SER A 20 61.34 67.58 -26.64
CA SER A 20 60.42 67.91 -27.75
C SER A 20 60.36 67.06 -29.05
N ALA A 21 59.14 66.92 -29.62
CA ALA A 21 58.75 67.52 -30.91
C ALA A 21 57.25 67.29 -31.25
N LEU A 22 56.59 68.35 -31.72
CA LEU A 22 55.19 68.40 -32.15
C LEU A 22 54.89 67.53 -33.39
N ARG A 23 53.69 66.93 -33.45
CA ARG A 23 52.73 67.10 -34.57
C ARG A 23 51.34 66.54 -34.22
N ARG A 24 50.32 67.40 -34.35
CA ARG A 24 48.88 67.08 -34.25
C ARG A 24 48.40 66.28 -35.46
N ARG A 25 47.51 65.29 -35.24
CA ARG A 25 46.34 65.00 -36.12
C ARG A 25 45.17 64.42 -35.30
N PRO A 26 43.92 64.59 -35.78
CA PRO A 26 42.73 64.77 -34.94
C PRO A 26 41.84 63.53 -34.82
N GLY A 27 40.96 63.58 -33.82
CA GLY A 27 40.04 62.53 -33.44
C GLY A 27 38.88 62.26 -34.41
N PHE A 28 38.33 61.08 -34.20
CA PHE A 28 37.09 60.53 -34.73
C PHE A 28 35.91 61.50 -34.60
N SER A 29 35.48 62.11 -35.71
CA SER A 29 34.04 62.35 -35.99
C SER A 29 33.87 62.83 -37.42
N SER A 30 33.39 61.98 -38.32
CA SER A 30 33.00 62.43 -39.67
C SER A 30 32.13 61.43 -40.42
N PHE A 31 31.02 60.97 -39.83
CA PHE A 31 29.87 60.47 -40.60
C PHE A 31 28.56 60.76 -39.88
N LEU A 32 28.08 62.01 -39.95
CA LEU A 32 26.67 62.35 -39.73
C LEU A 32 26.24 63.50 -40.67
N PRO A 33 25.06 63.43 -41.32
CA PRO A 33 24.67 64.34 -42.40
C PRO A 33 24.20 65.73 -41.94
N LEU A 34 24.35 66.71 -42.85
CA LEU A 34 24.12 68.16 -42.66
C LEU A 34 22.74 68.60 -42.13
N ARG A 35 21.72 67.72 -42.07
CA ARG A 35 20.40 68.07 -41.51
C ARG A 35 20.35 68.10 -39.99
N VAL A 36 21.32 67.52 -39.28
CA VAL A 36 21.35 67.48 -37.81
C VAL A 36 21.86 68.80 -37.19
N ARG A 37 22.69 69.56 -37.92
CA ARG A 37 23.19 70.87 -37.43
C ARG A 37 22.12 71.98 -37.46
N ALA A 38 21.14 71.92 -38.35
CA ALA A 38 20.10 72.94 -38.46
C ALA A 38 18.94 72.77 -37.45
N PHE A 39 18.74 71.56 -36.90
CA PHE A 39 17.73 71.32 -35.87
C PHE A 39 18.22 71.75 -34.47
N ALA A 40 19.50 71.49 -34.18
CA ALA A 40 20.12 71.87 -32.90
C ALA A 40 20.11 73.40 -32.65
N SER A 41 20.24 74.22 -33.71
CA SER A 41 20.22 75.69 -33.58
C SER A 41 18.81 76.30 -33.53
N ARG A 42 17.75 75.52 -33.81
CA ARG A 42 16.34 75.97 -33.66
C ARG A 42 15.74 75.63 -32.29
N VAL A 43 16.18 74.54 -31.67
CA VAL A 43 15.67 74.13 -30.34
C VAL A 43 16.23 74.98 -29.21
N GLN A 44 17.42 75.57 -29.38
CA GLN A 44 18.06 76.42 -28.36
C GLN A 44 17.38 77.80 -28.18
N ARG A 45 16.39 78.15 -29.01
CA ARG A 45 15.64 79.42 -28.91
C ARG A 45 14.28 79.31 -28.21
N TYR A 46 13.84 78.11 -27.81
CA TYR A 46 12.52 77.90 -27.18
C TYR A 46 12.55 77.56 -25.68
N PHE A 47 13.72 77.36 -25.07
CA PHE A 47 13.80 76.99 -23.65
C PHE A 47 14.21 78.18 -22.77
N SER A 48 13.27 79.10 -22.61
CA SER A 48 13.23 80.01 -21.45
C SER A 48 12.88 79.21 -20.19
N LEU A 49 13.64 79.47 -19.12
CA LEU A 49 13.69 78.83 -17.80
C LEU A 49 12.38 78.89 -16.97
N LYS A 50 11.25 78.39 -17.49
CA LYS A 50 10.01 78.24 -16.69
C LYS A 50 9.29 76.90 -16.85
N SER A 51 9.99 75.84 -17.25
CA SER A 51 9.36 74.54 -17.50
C SER A 51 10.23 73.34 -17.13
N LEU A 52 11.32 73.50 -16.37
CA LEU A 52 12.08 72.34 -15.91
C LEU A 52 11.20 71.44 -15.03
N SER A 53 10.34 72.05 -14.20
CA SER A 53 9.34 71.34 -13.40
C SER A 53 8.31 70.61 -14.26
N VAL A 54 7.84 71.21 -15.36
CA VAL A 54 6.88 70.55 -16.27
C VAL A 54 7.56 69.45 -17.08
N PHE A 55 8.83 69.59 -17.46
CA PHE A 55 9.55 68.54 -18.18
C PHE A 55 9.91 67.36 -17.27
N VAL A 56 10.24 67.62 -16.00
CA VAL A 56 10.45 66.58 -14.97
C VAL A 56 9.12 65.93 -14.58
N VAL A 57 8.02 66.69 -14.50
CA VAL A 57 6.68 66.12 -14.26
C VAL A 57 6.21 65.33 -15.48
N VAL A 58 6.44 65.78 -16.71
CA VAL A 58 6.07 65.05 -17.92
C VAL A 58 6.96 63.81 -18.09
N LEU A 59 8.28 63.87 -17.86
CA LEU A 59 9.13 62.69 -17.81
C LEU A 59 8.77 61.77 -16.64
N GLY A 60 8.40 62.34 -15.49
CA GLY A 60 7.90 61.60 -14.33
C GLY A 60 6.56 60.92 -14.61
N VAL A 61 5.69 61.56 -15.39
CA VAL A 61 4.39 61.03 -15.84
C VAL A 61 4.59 60.05 -16.99
N PHE A 62 5.52 60.23 -17.91
CA PHE A 62 5.86 59.23 -18.94
C PHE A 62 6.65 58.05 -18.36
N TYR A 63 7.46 58.27 -17.33
CA TYR A 63 8.12 57.23 -16.56
C TYR A 63 7.10 56.53 -15.67
N TYR A 64 6.16 57.23 -15.05
CA TYR A 64 5.08 56.65 -14.26
C TYR A 64 4.02 55.98 -15.14
N LEU A 65 3.70 56.51 -16.32
CA LEU A 65 2.81 55.89 -17.32
C LEU A 65 3.52 54.77 -18.09
N GLY A 66 4.85 54.85 -18.24
CA GLY A 66 5.70 53.79 -18.79
C GLY A 66 5.90 52.66 -17.80
N GLN A 67 6.10 52.98 -16.51
CA GLN A 67 6.04 52.07 -15.38
C GLN A 67 4.62 51.52 -15.24
N GLN A 68 3.56 52.31 -15.33
CA GLN A 68 2.16 51.84 -15.31
C GLN A 68 1.84 51.01 -16.56
N ARG A 69 2.40 51.28 -17.74
CA ARG A 69 2.30 50.39 -18.92
C ARG A 69 3.12 49.11 -18.79
N LEU A 70 4.18 49.12 -17.98
CA LEU A 70 4.94 47.93 -17.59
C LEU A 70 4.29 47.19 -16.41
N LEU A 71 3.50 47.88 -15.58
CA LEU A 71 2.82 47.39 -14.38
C LEU A 71 1.32 47.11 -14.60
N THR A 72 0.81 47.34 -15.81
CA THR A 72 -0.53 46.92 -16.22
C THR A 72 -0.38 45.73 -17.16
N VAL A 73 -1.24 44.73 -16.92
CA VAL A 73 -1.37 43.46 -17.62
C VAL A 73 -0.41 42.38 -17.10
N SER A 74 -0.94 41.48 -16.29
CA SER A 74 -0.48 40.11 -16.15
C SER A 74 0.05 39.56 -17.49
N HIS A 75 1.35 39.29 -17.59
CA HIS A 75 1.95 38.80 -18.85
C HIS A 75 1.89 37.28 -18.97
N PHE A 76 1.47 36.62 -17.89
CA PHE A 76 1.38 35.18 -17.81
C PHE A 76 0.03 34.74 -17.25
N SER A 77 -0.57 33.78 -17.92
CA SER A 77 -1.79 33.08 -17.53
C SER A 77 -1.47 31.58 -17.35
N PHE A 78 -2.46 30.80 -16.97
CA PHE A 78 -2.34 29.34 -16.90
C PHE A 78 -3.30 28.69 -17.90
N LEU A 79 -2.77 27.79 -18.73
CA LEU A 79 -3.61 26.89 -19.52
C LEU A 79 -3.92 25.65 -18.68
N THR A 80 -5.15 25.16 -18.77
CA THR A 80 -5.60 23.96 -18.06
C THR A 80 -6.01 22.87 -19.03
N SER A 81 -5.78 21.62 -18.63
CA SER A 81 -6.21 20.44 -19.39
C SER A 81 -6.34 19.24 -18.46
N GLY A 82 -7.39 18.44 -18.64
CA GLY A 82 -7.53 17.17 -17.94
C GLY A 82 -8.96 16.84 -17.57
N LEU A 83 -9.22 15.54 -17.37
CA LEU A 83 -10.56 15.01 -17.14
C LEU A 83 -11.22 15.59 -15.88
N GLY A 84 -10.46 15.95 -14.85
CA GLY A 84 -10.99 16.51 -13.60
C GLY A 84 -11.75 17.83 -13.73
N LEU A 85 -11.71 18.48 -14.90
CA LEU A 85 -12.51 19.66 -15.24
C LEU A 85 -13.95 19.34 -15.67
N HIS A 86 -14.24 18.08 -15.99
CA HIS A 86 -15.55 17.64 -16.45
C HIS A 86 -16.37 17.04 -15.29
N SER A 87 -17.67 17.29 -15.30
CA SER A 87 -18.62 16.80 -14.28
C SER A 87 -19.26 15.45 -14.61
N ALA A 88 -19.13 14.98 -15.85
CA ALA A 88 -19.89 13.84 -16.39
C ALA A 88 -19.58 12.47 -15.76
N PHE A 89 -18.58 12.36 -14.89
CA PHE A 89 -18.19 11.10 -14.27
C PHE A 89 -17.89 11.29 -12.78
N ASN A 90 -18.06 10.23 -11.99
CA ASN A 90 -17.67 10.15 -10.59
C ASN A 90 -16.32 9.42 -10.50
N VAL A 91 -15.33 10.00 -9.80
CA VAL A 91 -14.03 9.38 -9.50
C VAL A 91 -13.59 9.75 -8.08
N PRO A 92 -12.76 8.91 -7.41
CA PRO A 92 -12.34 9.16 -6.05
C PRO A 92 -11.49 10.41 -5.86
N VAL A 93 -10.64 10.71 -6.85
CA VAL A 93 -9.84 11.93 -6.92
C VAL A 93 -9.91 12.45 -8.34
N ARG A 94 -10.24 13.73 -8.48
CA ARG A 94 -10.20 14.45 -9.74
C ARG A 94 -8.84 15.13 -9.87
N HIS A 95 -8.35 15.24 -11.10
CA HIS A 95 -7.13 15.99 -11.37
C HIS A 95 -7.15 16.67 -12.73
N PHE A 96 -6.42 17.77 -12.83
CA PHE A 96 -6.12 18.43 -14.10
C PHE A 96 -4.73 19.05 -14.04
N SER A 97 -4.08 19.08 -15.19
CA SER A 97 -2.79 19.74 -15.35
C SER A 97 -3.00 21.22 -15.65
N PHE A 98 -2.06 22.05 -15.19
CA PHE A 98 -1.98 23.44 -15.59
C PHE A 98 -0.54 23.87 -15.76
N SER A 99 -0.29 24.72 -16.75
CA SER A 99 1.06 25.17 -17.11
C SER A 99 1.07 26.66 -17.38
N LEU A 100 2.20 27.31 -17.11
CA LEU A 100 2.38 28.72 -17.41
C LEU A 100 2.20 28.97 -18.91
N HIS A 101 1.52 30.06 -19.27
CA HIS A 101 1.28 30.48 -20.65
C HIS A 101 1.53 31.98 -20.81
N SER A 102 1.95 32.42 -22.02
CA SER A 102 2.09 33.83 -22.35
C SER A 102 1.68 34.08 -23.81
N ASP A 103 0.76 35.04 -23.99
CA ASP A 103 0.22 35.38 -25.31
C ASP A 103 1.20 36.23 -26.15
N LYS A 104 2.29 36.72 -25.53
CA LYS A 104 3.23 37.66 -26.16
C LYS A 104 4.48 36.97 -26.71
N ARG A 105 4.98 35.95 -26.01
CA ARG A 105 6.22 35.26 -26.37
C ARG A 105 6.30 33.86 -25.76
N PRO A 106 7.12 32.96 -26.34
CA PRO A 106 7.50 31.71 -25.68
C PRO A 106 8.08 31.97 -24.29
N ILE A 107 7.74 31.09 -23.35
CA ILE A 107 8.22 31.14 -21.98
C ILE A 107 9.62 30.55 -21.93
N ALA A 108 10.57 31.31 -21.40
CA ALA A 108 11.95 30.84 -21.25
C ALA A 108 12.04 29.77 -20.15
N GLU A 109 12.99 28.85 -20.28
CA GLU A 109 13.21 27.79 -19.28
C GLU A 109 13.48 28.34 -17.87
N ALA A 110 14.19 29.47 -17.77
CA ALA A 110 14.41 30.14 -16.49
C ALA A 110 13.10 30.59 -15.82
N GLU A 111 12.09 30.98 -16.60
CA GLU A 111 10.78 31.42 -16.09
C GLU A 111 9.93 30.22 -15.66
N LYS A 112 9.94 29.13 -16.44
CA LYS A 112 9.32 27.87 -16.03
C LYS A 112 9.91 27.35 -14.71
N ARG A 113 11.24 27.41 -14.59
CA ARG A 113 11.97 27.03 -13.37
C ARG A 113 11.66 27.95 -12.19
N ALA A 114 11.50 29.25 -12.41
CA ALA A 114 11.15 30.20 -11.35
C ALA A 114 9.79 29.89 -10.71
N VAL A 115 8.80 29.49 -11.51
CA VAL A 115 7.45 29.12 -11.02
C VAL A 115 7.43 27.68 -10.47
N ALA A 116 8.23 26.77 -11.03
CA ALA A 116 8.34 25.37 -10.59
C ALA A 116 8.76 25.18 -9.11
N GLY A 117 9.43 26.17 -8.52
CA GLY A 117 9.81 26.18 -7.11
C GLY A 117 8.74 26.71 -6.14
N ALA A 118 7.56 27.09 -6.64
CA ALA A 118 6.58 27.83 -5.88
C ALA A 118 5.41 27.00 -5.35
N ASP A 119 4.84 27.49 -4.26
CA ASP A 119 3.60 26.98 -3.69
C ASP A 119 2.37 27.72 -4.24
N PHE A 120 1.26 26.98 -4.36
CA PHE A 120 -0.04 27.51 -4.74
C PHE A 120 -1.00 27.45 -3.57
N LYS A 121 -1.67 28.57 -3.28
CA LYS A 121 -2.81 28.59 -2.36
C LYS A 121 -4.09 28.41 -3.15
N VAL A 122 -4.78 27.29 -2.96
CA VAL A 122 -6.05 26.99 -3.61
C VAL A 122 -7.21 27.30 -2.66
N SER A 123 -8.20 28.05 -3.15
CA SER A 123 -9.48 28.29 -2.46
C SER A 123 -10.64 27.80 -3.32
N TRP A 124 -11.66 27.23 -2.67
CA TRP A 124 -12.86 26.72 -3.32
C TRP A 124 -14.09 27.51 -2.93
N SER A 125 -15.01 27.68 -3.87
CA SER A 125 -16.33 28.27 -3.64
C SER A 125 -17.38 27.68 -4.60
N THR A 126 -18.65 27.97 -4.36
CA THR A 126 -19.76 27.57 -5.23
C THR A 126 -20.57 28.79 -5.66
N GLU A 127 -21.15 28.72 -6.86
CA GLU A 127 -22.08 29.72 -7.37
C GLU A 127 -23.38 29.09 -7.90
N PRO A 128 -24.56 29.43 -7.34
CA PRO A 128 -24.75 30.23 -6.12
C PRO A 128 -24.08 29.57 -4.89
N SER A 129 -23.89 30.31 -3.79
CA SER A 129 -23.22 29.75 -2.61
C SER A 129 -24.08 28.63 -1.98
N LEU A 130 -23.49 27.47 -1.74
CA LEU A 130 -24.13 26.41 -0.95
C LEU A 130 -24.26 26.83 0.53
N PRO A 131 -25.38 26.51 1.22
CA PRO A 131 -25.60 26.91 2.61
C PRO A 131 -24.53 26.42 3.60
N VAL A 132 -24.01 25.21 3.39
CA VAL A 132 -23.01 24.57 4.27
C VAL A 132 -21.60 24.64 3.66
N GLY A 133 -21.45 25.28 2.50
CA GLY A 133 -20.24 25.20 1.68
C GLY A 133 -20.01 23.78 1.12
N ALA A 134 -18.88 23.56 0.46
CA ALA A 134 -18.46 22.24 -0.02
C ALA A 134 -17.09 21.89 0.54
N ARG A 135 -16.96 20.74 1.21
CA ARG A 135 -15.66 20.27 1.71
C ARG A 135 -14.88 19.64 0.58
N ILE A 136 -13.71 20.20 0.32
CA ILE A 136 -12.80 19.76 -0.75
C ILE A 136 -11.39 19.67 -0.19
N THR A 137 -10.74 18.52 -0.42
CA THR A 137 -9.31 18.36 -0.14
C THR A 137 -8.55 18.59 -1.45
N THR A 138 -7.40 19.27 -1.40
CA THR A 138 -6.63 19.62 -2.60
C THR A 138 -5.14 19.48 -2.36
N HIS A 139 -4.42 19.08 -3.40
CA HIS A 139 -2.98 19.03 -3.44
C HIS A 139 -2.49 19.50 -4.82
N VAL A 140 -1.43 20.32 -4.85
CA VAL A 140 -0.79 20.76 -6.11
C VAL A 140 0.58 20.11 -6.18
N VAL A 141 0.85 19.40 -7.27
CA VAL A 141 2.13 18.74 -7.53
C VAL A 141 2.89 19.54 -8.58
N SER A 142 4.13 19.95 -8.29
CA SER A 142 5.02 20.58 -9.27
C SER A 142 5.87 19.53 -9.96
N LYS A 143 5.85 19.49 -11.31
CA LYS A 143 6.71 18.59 -12.09
C LYS A 143 8.12 19.17 -12.33
N LYS A 144 8.40 20.38 -11.83
CA LYS A 144 9.67 21.12 -11.99
C LYS A 144 10.07 21.57 -13.40
N ASN A 145 9.20 21.41 -14.38
CA ASN A 145 9.37 21.88 -15.76
C ASN A 145 8.41 23.02 -16.15
N GLY A 146 7.72 23.61 -15.18
CA GLY A 146 6.66 24.62 -15.40
C GLY A 146 5.25 24.03 -15.53
N ASP A 147 5.12 22.70 -15.51
CA ASP A 147 3.84 22.01 -15.44
C ASP A 147 3.50 21.65 -13.99
N PHE A 148 2.22 21.76 -13.68
CA PHE A 148 1.65 21.46 -12.38
C PHE A 148 0.44 20.53 -12.53
N LEU A 149 0.19 19.71 -11.52
CA LEU A 149 -0.99 18.87 -11.43
C LEU A 149 -1.79 19.26 -10.19
N LEU A 150 -3.01 19.78 -10.38
CA LEU A 150 -3.94 20.01 -9.29
C LEU A 150 -4.80 18.78 -9.11
N ARG A 151 -4.75 18.18 -7.93
CA ARG A 151 -5.57 17.03 -7.51
C ARG A 151 -6.54 17.46 -6.44
N PHE A 152 -7.77 17.00 -6.51
CA PHE A 152 -8.78 17.34 -5.51
C PHE A 152 -9.82 16.23 -5.32
N ARG A 153 -10.31 16.13 -4.08
CA ARG A 153 -11.38 15.20 -3.70
C ARG A 153 -12.55 16.00 -3.14
N VAL A 154 -13.69 15.82 -3.77
CA VAL A 154 -14.98 16.40 -3.35
C VAL A 154 -15.56 15.48 -2.27
N LEU A 155 -15.78 16.00 -1.06
CA LEU A 155 -16.35 15.23 0.04
C LEU A 155 -17.86 15.40 0.16
N ASP A 156 -18.38 16.57 -0.23
CA ASP A 156 -19.82 16.87 -0.31
C ASP A 156 -20.19 17.15 -1.76
N SER A 157 -21.23 16.47 -2.27
CA SER A 157 -21.61 16.59 -3.68
C SER A 157 -22.08 18.00 -4.04
N ILE A 158 -21.72 18.46 -5.23
CA ILE A 158 -22.19 19.72 -5.79
C ILE A 158 -23.42 19.44 -6.65
N PRO A 159 -24.61 20.00 -6.36
CA PRO A 159 -25.82 19.73 -7.12
C PRO A 159 -25.82 20.33 -8.53
N ALA A 160 -26.74 19.87 -9.38
CA ALA A 160 -27.03 20.53 -10.65
C ALA A 160 -27.50 21.99 -10.43
N GLY A 161 -27.15 22.88 -11.36
CA GLY A 161 -27.44 24.33 -11.25
C GLY A 161 -26.43 25.13 -10.40
N TYR A 162 -25.51 24.45 -9.71
CA TYR A 162 -24.37 25.07 -9.03
C TYR A 162 -23.11 24.95 -9.89
N THR A 163 -22.19 25.91 -9.76
CA THR A 163 -20.86 25.85 -10.37
C THR A 163 -19.81 25.79 -9.27
N LEU A 164 -18.98 24.75 -9.27
CA LEU A 164 -17.82 24.66 -8.41
C LEU A 164 -16.68 25.52 -8.96
N LYS A 165 -16.09 26.36 -8.13
CA LYS A 165 -14.99 27.24 -8.51
C LYS A 165 -13.74 26.95 -7.71
N ALA A 166 -12.62 26.78 -8.42
CA ALA A 166 -11.29 26.79 -7.84
C ALA A 166 -10.58 28.09 -8.22
N LYS A 167 -9.97 28.75 -7.23
CA LYS A 167 -9.02 29.84 -7.45
C LYS A 167 -7.67 29.43 -6.89
N ALA A 168 -6.67 29.22 -7.74
CA ALA A 168 -5.31 28.92 -7.36
C ALA A 168 -4.44 30.17 -7.51
N LEU A 169 -3.94 30.67 -6.37
CA LEU A 169 -3.09 31.85 -6.29
C LEU A 169 -1.62 31.42 -6.19
N TYR A 170 -0.79 31.92 -7.10
CA TYR A 170 0.66 31.77 -7.02
C TYR A 170 1.22 32.53 -5.82
N THR A 171 2.00 31.86 -4.96
CA THR A 171 2.54 32.47 -3.73
C THR A 171 4.06 32.55 -3.67
N GLY A 172 4.77 32.12 -4.71
CA GLY A 172 6.22 32.04 -4.76
C GLY A 172 6.95 33.39 -4.61
N LYS A 173 8.22 33.31 -4.19
CA LYS A 173 9.08 34.47 -3.90
C LYS A 173 9.86 35.01 -5.12
N ASN A 174 10.12 34.15 -6.10
CA ASN A 174 11.04 34.44 -7.22
C ASN A 174 10.34 34.98 -8.47
N PHE A 175 9.02 35.05 -8.43
CA PHE A 175 8.19 35.57 -9.51
C PHE A 175 7.23 36.55 -8.84
N GLU A 176 7.20 37.81 -9.26
CA GLU A 176 6.38 38.80 -8.56
C GLU A 176 4.89 38.43 -8.68
N LYS A 177 4.21 38.30 -7.52
CA LYS A 177 2.79 37.90 -7.44
C LYS A 177 1.86 38.78 -8.26
N ALA A 178 2.29 40.01 -8.59
CA ALA A 178 1.53 40.97 -9.39
C ALA A 178 1.57 40.67 -10.91
N ILE A 179 2.44 39.77 -11.39
CA ILE A 179 2.68 39.52 -12.83
C ILE A 179 1.94 38.27 -13.36
N VAL A 180 1.50 37.36 -12.48
CA VAL A 180 0.73 36.14 -12.85
C VAL A 180 -0.71 36.27 -12.38
N ASP A 181 -1.65 36.07 -13.28
CA ASP A 181 -3.06 36.02 -12.89
C ASP A 181 -3.37 34.76 -12.07
N PRO A 182 -4.25 34.85 -11.06
CA PRO A 182 -4.77 33.67 -10.39
C PRO A 182 -5.43 32.75 -11.40
N LEU A 183 -5.11 31.46 -11.35
CA LEU A 183 -5.84 30.46 -12.12
C LEU A 183 -7.24 30.33 -11.54
N VAL A 184 -8.26 30.56 -12.38
CA VAL A 184 -9.67 30.37 -12.03
C VAL A 184 -10.27 29.27 -12.90
N VAL A 185 -10.76 28.22 -12.26
CA VAL A 185 -11.44 27.11 -12.92
C VAL A 185 -12.89 27.06 -12.47
N ARG A 186 -13.78 26.77 -13.40
CA ARG A 186 -15.22 26.60 -13.16
C ARG A 186 -15.65 25.22 -13.65
N ILE A 187 -16.26 24.43 -12.78
CA ILE A 187 -16.77 23.09 -13.07
C ILE A 187 -18.28 23.13 -12.85
N PRO A 188 -19.11 23.03 -13.90
CA PRO A 188 -20.56 23.02 -13.76
C PRO A 188 -21.00 21.74 -13.04
N GLY A 189 -21.89 21.86 -12.06
CA GLY A 189 -22.52 20.72 -11.39
C GLY A 189 -23.48 19.95 -12.32
N PRO A 190 -23.84 18.71 -11.96
CA PRO A 190 -23.52 18.06 -10.69
C PRO A 190 -22.07 17.55 -10.61
N VAL A 191 -21.40 17.72 -9.47
CA VAL A 191 -20.09 17.13 -9.18
C VAL A 191 -20.25 16.20 -8.00
N LEU A 192 -20.36 14.90 -8.28
CA LEU A 192 -20.63 13.90 -7.26
C LEU A 192 -19.40 13.64 -6.38
N ALA A 193 -19.65 13.43 -5.09
CA ALA A 193 -18.67 12.88 -4.17
C ALA A 193 -18.40 11.40 -4.48
N PRO A 194 -17.21 10.86 -4.20
CA PRO A 194 -16.88 9.45 -4.45
C PRO A 194 -17.79 8.44 -3.73
N THR A 195 -18.44 8.86 -2.64
CA THR A 195 -19.36 8.04 -1.86
C THR A 195 -20.79 8.06 -2.40
N CYS A 196 -21.09 8.88 -3.42
CA CYS A 196 -22.39 8.87 -4.07
C CYS A 196 -22.61 7.59 -4.88
N ALA A 197 -23.71 6.90 -4.60
CA ALA A 197 -24.19 5.77 -5.38
C ALA A 197 -25.14 6.23 -6.49
N CYS A 198 -24.58 6.83 -7.55
CA CYS A 198 -25.33 7.22 -8.75
C CYS A 198 -24.70 6.54 -9.97
N PRO A 199 -24.92 5.23 -10.18
CA PRO A 199 -24.30 4.52 -11.28
C PRO A 199 -24.74 5.08 -12.63
N ALA A 200 -23.76 5.54 -13.41
CA ALA A 200 -23.99 5.94 -14.79
C ALA A 200 -24.18 4.72 -15.70
N ALA A 201 -24.82 4.92 -16.85
CA ALA A 201 -24.83 3.91 -17.90
C ALA A 201 -23.40 3.64 -18.37
N ALA A 202 -23.06 2.37 -18.61
CA ALA A 202 -21.71 1.94 -18.97
C ALA A 202 -21.11 2.71 -20.16
N SER A 203 -21.90 2.94 -21.22
CA SER A 203 -21.44 3.70 -22.40
C SER A 203 -21.05 5.14 -22.05
N ALA A 204 -21.95 5.86 -21.37
CA ALA A 204 -21.72 7.25 -20.96
C ALA A 204 -20.53 7.37 -19.99
N TRP A 205 -20.39 6.43 -19.06
CA TRP A 205 -19.25 6.40 -18.12
C TRP A 205 -17.92 6.18 -18.84
N LYS A 206 -17.86 5.20 -19.77
CA LYS A 206 -16.67 4.92 -20.57
C LYS A 206 -16.27 6.11 -21.45
N GLU A 207 -17.24 6.74 -22.10
CA GLU A 207 -17.02 7.94 -22.92
C GLU A 207 -16.47 9.10 -22.07
N ALA A 208 -17.08 9.35 -20.92
CA ALA A 208 -16.69 10.44 -20.02
C ALA A 208 -15.28 10.27 -19.44
N LEU A 209 -14.86 9.04 -19.13
CA LEU A 209 -13.50 8.71 -18.69
C LEU A 209 -12.50 8.50 -19.83
N GLN A 210 -12.97 8.58 -21.08
CA GLN A 210 -12.17 8.26 -22.28
C GLN A 210 -11.50 6.88 -22.13
N CYS A 211 -12.27 5.87 -21.72
CA CYS A 211 -11.76 4.52 -21.56
C CYS A 211 -11.26 3.97 -22.91
N PRO A 212 -10.06 3.36 -22.96
CA PRO A 212 -9.63 2.61 -24.13
C PRO A 212 -10.62 1.49 -24.47
N GLU A 213 -10.87 1.27 -25.76
CA GLU A 213 -11.74 0.18 -26.22
C GLU A 213 -11.14 -1.20 -25.93
N THR A 214 -9.81 -1.29 -26.03
CA THR A 214 -9.03 -2.51 -25.83
C THR A 214 -7.82 -2.24 -24.92
N PHE A 215 -7.37 -3.30 -24.25
CA PHE A 215 -6.14 -3.31 -23.46
C PHE A 215 -5.33 -4.54 -23.87
N THR A 216 -4.09 -4.33 -24.31
CA THR A 216 -3.23 -5.38 -24.87
C THR A 216 -3.10 -6.59 -23.96
N GLN A 217 -2.94 -6.37 -22.64
CA GLN A 217 -2.80 -7.46 -21.69
C GLN A 217 -4.10 -8.26 -21.51
N LEU A 218 -5.26 -7.59 -21.41
CA LEU A 218 -6.54 -8.30 -21.30
C LEU A 218 -6.82 -9.14 -22.54
N GLU A 219 -6.53 -8.63 -23.74
CA GLU A 219 -6.71 -9.41 -24.97
C GLU A 219 -5.87 -10.69 -24.96
N ARG A 220 -4.62 -10.60 -24.48
CA ARG A 220 -3.73 -11.76 -24.33
C ARG A 220 -4.26 -12.75 -23.28
N ASP A 221 -4.64 -12.26 -22.10
CA ASP A 221 -5.09 -13.09 -21.00
C ASP A 221 -6.39 -13.82 -21.35
N PHE A 222 -7.34 -13.11 -21.95
CA PHE A 222 -8.61 -13.70 -22.37
C PHE A 222 -8.49 -14.57 -23.63
N ALA A 223 -7.39 -14.55 -24.38
CA ALA A 223 -7.25 -15.35 -25.61
C ALA A 223 -7.50 -16.86 -25.37
N LYS A 224 -7.19 -17.36 -24.17
CA LYS A 224 -7.41 -18.75 -23.78
C LYS A 224 -8.82 -19.08 -23.30
N PHE A 225 -9.65 -18.07 -23.05
CA PHE A 225 -10.97 -18.23 -22.47
C PHE A 225 -12.03 -17.65 -23.40
N PRO A 226 -12.28 -18.25 -24.58
CA PRO A 226 -13.32 -17.79 -25.50
C PRO A 226 -14.72 -18.02 -24.91
N VAL A 227 -14.88 -19.03 -24.06
CA VAL A 227 -16.11 -19.35 -23.32
C VAL A 227 -15.73 -19.62 -21.87
N ILE A 228 -16.51 -19.09 -20.93
CA ILE A 228 -16.33 -19.27 -19.48
C ILE A 228 -17.55 -20.02 -18.94
N ASP A 229 -17.42 -21.31 -18.64
CA ASP A 229 -18.53 -22.12 -18.13
C ASP A 229 -18.69 -21.89 -16.61
N LEU A 230 -19.78 -21.21 -16.21
CA LEU A 230 -20.01 -20.86 -14.81
C LEU A 230 -20.32 -22.07 -13.93
N GLU A 231 -20.95 -23.12 -14.47
CA GLU A 231 -21.23 -24.33 -13.70
C GLU A 231 -19.92 -25.03 -13.33
N ARG A 232 -19.01 -25.13 -14.30
CA ARG A 232 -17.67 -25.66 -14.10
C ARG A 232 -16.87 -24.80 -13.13
N LEU A 233 -16.90 -23.47 -13.30
CA LEU A 233 -16.21 -22.51 -12.45
C LEU A 233 -16.61 -22.67 -10.97
N ARG A 234 -17.92 -22.79 -10.68
CA ARG A 234 -18.42 -23.02 -9.31
C ARG A 234 -17.94 -24.34 -8.72
N LYS A 235 -17.90 -25.39 -9.53
CA LYS A 235 -17.53 -26.74 -9.10
C LYS A 235 -16.03 -26.86 -8.81
N GLU A 236 -15.20 -26.31 -9.67
CA GLU A 236 -13.75 -26.52 -9.64
C GLU A 236 -12.98 -25.35 -9.03
N GLY A 237 -13.50 -24.12 -9.09
CA GLY A 237 -12.87 -22.93 -8.52
C GLY A 237 -12.49 -23.02 -7.04
N PRO A 238 -13.30 -23.63 -6.15
CA PRO A 238 -12.93 -23.82 -4.75
C PRO A 238 -11.66 -24.66 -4.54
N ALA A 239 -11.28 -25.53 -5.47
CA ALA A 239 -10.10 -26.40 -5.35
C ALA A 239 -8.79 -25.59 -5.38
N PHE A 240 -8.78 -24.36 -5.91
CA PHE A 240 -7.59 -23.50 -5.83
C PHE A 240 -7.23 -23.10 -4.39
N ALA A 241 -8.20 -23.11 -3.49
CA ALA A 241 -8.01 -22.98 -2.05
C ALA A 241 -8.28 -24.31 -1.33
N GLU A 242 -7.73 -25.39 -1.91
CA GLU A 242 -7.75 -26.72 -1.32
C GLU A 242 -7.43 -26.68 0.18
N PRO A 243 -8.11 -27.54 0.98
CA PRO A 243 -7.85 -27.64 2.40
C PRO A 243 -6.35 -27.74 2.62
N ASN A 244 -5.89 -26.97 3.60
CA ASN A 244 -4.52 -26.98 4.05
C ASN A 244 -3.45 -26.27 3.17
N THR A 245 -3.85 -25.44 2.22
CA THR A 245 -2.93 -24.51 1.53
C THR A 245 -3.06 -23.11 2.12
N LEU A 246 -2.03 -22.26 1.97
CA LEU A 246 -2.14 -20.82 2.22
C LEU A 246 -2.85 -20.07 1.08
N LYS A 247 -3.22 -20.78 0.01
CA LYS A 247 -3.90 -20.19 -1.15
C LYS A 247 -5.30 -19.77 -0.73
N THR A 248 -5.67 -18.57 -1.15
CA THR A 248 -6.98 -18.00 -0.87
C THR A 248 -7.57 -17.52 -2.17
N VAL A 249 -8.78 -17.97 -2.47
CA VAL A 249 -9.56 -17.49 -3.60
C VAL A 249 -10.92 -17.02 -3.11
N ILE A 250 -11.41 -15.95 -3.72
CA ILE A 250 -12.74 -15.41 -3.44
C ILE A 250 -13.60 -15.58 -4.68
N HIS A 251 -14.75 -16.20 -4.49
CA HIS A 251 -15.78 -16.28 -5.51
C HIS A 251 -16.66 -15.03 -5.41
N TYR A 252 -16.69 -14.20 -6.44
CA TYR A 252 -17.52 -13.00 -6.54
C TYR A 252 -18.68 -13.19 -7.50
N VAL A 253 -19.82 -12.61 -7.15
CA VAL A 253 -20.98 -12.42 -8.03
C VAL A 253 -21.36 -10.95 -7.96
N VAL A 254 -21.30 -10.26 -9.10
CA VAL A 254 -21.98 -8.98 -9.30
C VAL A 254 -23.29 -9.28 -10.02
N LYS A 255 -24.42 -8.92 -9.41
CA LYS A 255 -25.74 -9.16 -9.97
C LYS A 255 -26.69 -8.01 -9.65
N ASP A 256 -27.39 -7.49 -10.64
CA ASP A 256 -28.27 -6.32 -10.49
C ASP A 256 -27.54 -5.16 -9.79
N ASN A 257 -26.28 -4.90 -10.19
CA ASN A 257 -25.35 -3.93 -9.60
C ASN A 257 -25.04 -4.11 -8.09
N GLN A 258 -25.28 -5.30 -7.53
CA GLN A 258 -24.98 -5.64 -6.14
C GLN A 258 -23.86 -6.67 -6.09
N ILE A 259 -22.99 -6.57 -5.07
CA ILE A 259 -21.80 -7.41 -4.94
C ILE A 259 -22.04 -8.45 -3.87
N PHE A 260 -21.76 -9.71 -4.20
CA PHE A 260 -21.80 -10.85 -3.30
C PHE A 260 -20.50 -11.62 -3.43
N ARG A 261 -20.09 -12.27 -2.34
CA ARG A 261 -18.86 -13.05 -2.36
C ARG A 261 -18.86 -14.21 -1.40
N ARG A 262 -18.05 -15.22 -1.71
CA ARG A 262 -17.74 -16.33 -0.82
C ARG A 262 -16.24 -16.56 -0.74
N HIS A 263 -15.75 -16.67 0.49
CA HIS A 263 -14.34 -16.85 0.80
C HIS A 263 -13.95 -18.34 0.82
N PHE A 264 -12.79 -18.67 0.26
CA PHE A 264 -12.15 -19.98 0.37
C PHE A 264 -10.66 -19.81 0.69
N GLY A 265 -10.15 -20.56 1.68
CA GLY A 265 -8.75 -20.49 2.12
C GLY A 265 -8.57 -19.76 3.47
N PRO A 266 -7.33 -19.49 3.90
CA PRO A 266 -7.06 -18.94 5.24
C PRO A 266 -6.69 -17.45 5.33
N LEU A 267 -6.53 -16.70 4.22
CA LEU A 267 -6.00 -15.34 4.21
C LEU A 267 -7.01 -14.29 3.68
N PRO A 268 -8.03 -13.91 4.46
CA PRO A 268 -9.09 -13.02 3.97
C PRO A 268 -8.66 -11.57 3.76
N GLY A 269 -7.61 -11.09 4.44
CA GLY A 269 -7.34 -9.65 4.54
C GLY A 269 -7.16 -8.91 3.21
N PHE A 270 -6.62 -9.57 2.18
CA PHE A 270 -6.43 -8.95 0.86
C PHE A 270 -7.74 -8.77 0.08
N GLN A 271 -8.84 -9.39 0.51
CA GLN A 271 -10.17 -9.21 -0.09
C GLN A 271 -10.62 -7.74 -0.04
N TYR A 272 -10.16 -7.00 0.96
CA TYR A 272 -10.46 -5.58 1.13
C TYR A 272 -10.14 -4.75 -0.12
N PHE A 273 -9.07 -5.10 -0.84
CA PHE A 273 -8.62 -4.30 -1.98
C PHE A 273 -9.54 -4.45 -3.18
N ILE A 274 -10.05 -5.65 -3.45
CA ILE A 274 -10.99 -5.88 -4.54
C ILE A 274 -12.39 -5.37 -4.18
N ASP A 275 -12.82 -5.51 -2.91
CA ASP A 275 -14.07 -4.90 -2.43
C ASP A 275 -14.08 -3.40 -2.63
N LEU A 276 -12.96 -2.76 -2.31
CA LEU A 276 -12.82 -1.31 -2.39
C LEU A 276 -13.03 -0.83 -3.83
N VAL A 277 -12.43 -1.53 -4.81
CA VAL A 277 -12.60 -1.22 -6.24
C VAL A 277 -14.03 -1.51 -6.71
N LEU A 278 -14.56 -2.70 -6.41
CA LEU A 278 -15.92 -3.09 -6.81
C LEU A 278 -16.97 -2.15 -6.23
N SER A 279 -16.85 -1.80 -4.95
CA SER A 279 -17.75 -0.87 -4.25
C SER A 279 -17.76 0.51 -4.88
N TYR A 280 -16.58 1.00 -5.31
CA TYR A 280 -16.51 2.24 -6.08
C TYR A 280 -17.17 2.07 -7.46
N LEU A 281 -16.86 0.99 -8.18
CA LEU A 281 -17.39 0.79 -9.54
C LEU A 281 -18.91 0.70 -9.54
N VAL A 282 -19.54 -0.11 -8.67
CA VAL A 282 -21.01 -0.18 -8.61
C VAL A 282 -21.67 1.13 -8.19
N ALA A 283 -20.96 2.01 -7.48
CA ALA A 283 -21.45 3.33 -7.14
C ALA A 283 -21.33 4.33 -8.32
N ALA A 284 -20.31 4.16 -9.17
CA ALA A 284 -20.01 5.07 -10.27
C ALA A 284 -20.61 4.66 -11.63
N VAL A 285 -20.76 3.36 -11.88
CA VAL A 285 -21.19 2.80 -13.16
C VAL A 285 -22.01 1.53 -12.97
N GLN A 286 -23.01 1.33 -13.81
CA GLN A 286 -23.76 0.08 -13.89
C GLN A 286 -22.83 -1.02 -14.42
N LEU A 287 -22.42 -1.95 -13.54
CA LEU A 287 -21.65 -3.12 -13.94
C LEU A 287 -22.55 -4.16 -14.62
N PRO A 288 -21.99 -4.95 -15.57
CA PRO A 288 -22.68 -6.14 -16.06
C PRO A 288 -22.81 -7.19 -14.95
N ASP A 289 -23.83 -8.03 -15.03
CA ASP A 289 -23.90 -9.23 -14.21
C ASP A 289 -22.70 -10.12 -14.55
N VAL A 290 -21.89 -10.48 -13.56
CA VAL A 290 -20.65 -11.25 -13.77
C VAL A 290 -20.34 -12.11 -12.56
N GLU A 291 -19.80 -13.31 -12.79
CA GLU A 291 -19.40 -14.25 -11.75
C GLU A 291 -17.98 -14.77 -12.00
N PHE A 292 -17.08 -14.64 -11.02
CA PHE A 292 -15.66 -14.88 -11.21
C PHE A 292 -14.94 -15.27 -9.91
N PHE A 293 -13.76 -15.88 -10.04
CA PHE A 293 -12.84 -16.11 -8.92
C PHE A 293 -11.65 -15.14 -8.96
N VAL A 294 -11.23 -14.66 -7.78
CA VAL A 294 -10.02 -13.85 -7.61
C VAL A 294 -9.08 -14.56 -6.65
N ASN A 295 -7.85 -14.78 -7.08
CA ASN A 295 -6.74 -15.19 -6.23
C ASN A 295 -6.22 -14.00 -5.41
N LEU A 296 -6.10 -14.20 -4.10
CA LEU A 296 -5.58 -13.18 -3.18
C LEU A 296 -4.08 -13.31 -2.88
N GLY A 297 -3.45 -14.40 -3.30
CA GLY A 297 -2.01 -14.63 -3.13
C GLY A 297 -1.17 -13.85 -4.15
N ASP A 298 0.13 -13.74 -3.86
CA ASP A 298 1.09 -13.13 -4.79
C ASP A 298 1.25 -13.98 -6.06
N TRP A 299 1.37 -15.31 -5.92
CA TRP A 299 1.61 -16.22 -7.02
C TRP A 299 0.37 -16.47 -7.88
N PRO A 300 0.45 -16.42 -9.22
CA PRO A 300 -0.62 -16.92 -10.09
C PRO A 300 -0.84 -18.42 -9.85
N LEU A 301 -2.08 -18.87 -10.03
CA LEU A 301 -2.49 -20.22 -9.64
C LEU A 301 -2.76 -21.15 -10.84
N GLU A 302 -3.27 -20.61 -11.94
CA GLU A 302 -3.64 -21.41 -13.11
C GLU A 302 -2.43 -21.62 -14.01
N LYS A 303 -2.15 -22.88 -14.33
CA LYS A 303 -0.95 -23.26 -15.09
C LYS A 303 -1.19 -23.09 -16.59
N ARG A 304 -0.17 -22.62 -17.30
CA ARG A 304 -0.25 -22.37 -18.75
C ARG A 304 -0.52 -23.61 -19.59
N GLN A 305 -0.08 -24.77 -19.12
CA GLN A 305 -0.21 -26.03 -19.85
C GLN A 305 -1.51 -26.78 -19.52
N SER A 306 -2.36 -26.25 -18.62
CA SER A 306 -3.66 -26.85 -18.31
C SER A 306 -4.54 -26.86 -19.58
N PRO A 307 -4.91 -28.03 -20.14
CA PRO A 307 -5.79 -28.08 -21.30
C PRO A 307 -7.18 -27.53 -20.97
N ASP A 308 -7.58 -27.66 -19.71
CA ASP A 308 -8.84 -27.20 -19.16
C ASP A 308 -8.61 -26.07 -18.14
N ALA A 309 -7.82 -25.05 -18.48
CA ALA A 309 -7.57 -23.92 -17.59
C ALA A 309 -8.88 -23.23 -17.13
N LEU A 310 -8.92 -22.75 -15.88
CA LEU A 310 -10.01 -21.93 -15.38
C LEU A 310 -9.65 -20.43 -15.43
N PRO A 311 -10.62 -19.54 -15.71
CA PRO A 311 -10.38 -18.10 -15.80
C PRO A 311 -10.41 -17.46 -14.41
N LEU A 312 -9.26 -17.47 -13.73
CA LEU A 312 -9.04 -16.77 -12.45
C LEU A 312 -8.44 -15.40 -12.66
N PHE A 313 -8.86 -14.42 -11.87
CA PHE A 313 -8.14 -13.16 -11.75
C PHE A 313 -7.00 -13.26 -10.73
N SER A 314 -5.84 -12.69 -11.07
CA SER A 314 -4.65 -12.59 -10.19
C SER A 314 -3.99 -11.21 -10.29
N TRP A 315 -3.12 -10.88 -9.32
CA TRP A 315 -2.39 -9.60 -9.28
C TRP A 315 -1.09 -9.60 -10.11
N SER A 316 -0.53 -10.77 -10.39
CA SER A 316 0.66 -10.95 -11.20
C SER A 316 0.53 -12.19 -12.06
N GLY A 317 0.98 -12.10 -13.30
CA GLY A 317 1.13 -13.24 -14.20
C GLY A 317 2.57 -13.75 -14.26
N SER A 318 2.75 -14.92 -14.84
CA SER A 318 4.04 -15.44 -15.26
C SER A 318 3.94 -16.09 -16.64
N GLU A 319 5.08 -16.26 -17.32
CA GLU A 319 5.15 -17.00 -18.58
C GLU A 319 4.62 -18.45 -18.47
N ASP A 320 4.48 -18.98 -17.26
CA ASP A 320 3.96 -20.32 -16.96
C ASP A 320 2.52 -20.32 -16.44
N SER A 321 1.84 -19.17 -16.39
CA SER A 321 0.46 -19.06 -15.90
C SER A 321 -0.57 -18.77 -17.00
N SER A 322 -1.84 -18.86 -16.65
CA SER A 322 -2.97 -18.42 -17.51
C SER A 322 -4.02 -17.60 -16.77
N ASP A 323 -3.72 -17.17 -15.55
CA ASP A 323 -4.52 -16.19 -14.83
C ASP A 323 -4.70 -14.89 -15.62
N ILE A 324 -5.85 -14.25 -15.46
CA ILE A 324 -6.19 -12.95 -16.03
C ILE A 324 -5.72 -11.86 -15.06
N ILE A 325 -4.90 -10.93 -15.52
CA ILE A 325 -4.17 -10.04 -14.61
C ILE A 325 -4.94 -8.75 -14.40
N LEU A 326 -5.25 -8.47 -13.13
CA LEU A 326 -5.86 -7.21 -12.69
C LEU A 326 -4.79 -6.21 -12.20
N PRO A 327 -5.09 -4.91 -12.19
CA PRO A 327 -4.24 -3.92 -11.54
C PRO A 327 -3.99 -4.28 -10.08
N GLN A 328 -2.74 -4.25 -9.65
CA GLN A 328 -2.33 -4.75 -8.33
C GLN A 328 -3.05 -4.05 -7.17
N TRP A 329 -3.10 -4.74 -6.03
CA TRP A 329 -3.89 -4.31 -4.88
C TRP A 329 -3.48 -2.93 -4.35
N ASP A 330 -2.22 -2.54 -4.48
CA ASP A 330 -1.68 -1.29 -3.96
C ASP A 330 -2.04 -0.09 -4.84
N VAL A 331 -1.88 -0.19 -6.17
CA VAL A 331 -2.35 0.84 -7.11
C VAL A 331 -3.87 0.95 -7.12
N SER A 332 -4.57 -0.17 -6.93
CA SER A 332 -6.03 -0.21 -6.79
C SER A 332 -6.49 0.52 -5.54
N LYS A 333 -5.81 0.28 -4.40
CA LYS A 333 -6.05 0.98 -3.14
C LYS A 333 -5.77 2.48 -3.26
N THR A 334 -4.60 2.86 -3.74
CA THR A 334 -4.19 4.28 -3.80
C THR A 334 -5.04 5.06 -4.80
N SER A 335 -5.48 4.44 -5.90
CA SER A 335 -6.41 5.04 -6.86
C SER A 335 -7.82 5.21 -6.30
N THR A 336 -8.28 4.27 -5.47
CA THR A 336 -9.63 4.32 -4.88
C THR A 336 -9.73 5.22 -3.64
N LEU A 337 -8.68 5.25 -2.82
CA LEU A 337 -8.65 6.14 -1.66
C LEU A 337 -8.21 7.55 -2.06
N GLY A 338 -7.09 7.67 -2.78
CA GLY A 338 -6.50 8.91 -3.26
C GLY A 338 -6.20 9.98 -2.20
N LEU A 339 -5.29 10.91 -2.49
CA LEU A 339 -4.86 11.96 -1.54
C LEU A 339 -4.44 11.44 -0.14
N GLY A 340 -3.99 10.19 -0.06
CA GLY A 340 -3.61 9.55 1.21
C GLY A 340 -2.37 10.20 1.80
N LYS A 341 -2.38 10.46 3.11
CA LYS A 341 -1.23 11.07 3.82
C LYS A 341 -0.07 10.10 4.05
N ALA A 342 -0.34 8.79 4.06
CA ALA A 342 0.63 7.76 4.46
C ALA A 342 1.28 7.01 3.28
N TYR A 343 0.74 7.13 2.07
CA TYR A 343 1.24 6.45 0.88
C TYR A 343 1.12 7.38 -0.33
N PRO A 344 2.17 7.55 -1.15
CA PRO A 344 2.05 8.30 -2.39
C PRO A 344 1.12 7.55 -3.35
N ASP A 345 0.17 8.27 -3.95
CA ASP A 345 -0.57 7.77 -5.12
C ASP A 345 0.20 8.05 -6.41
N LEU A 346 -0.19 7.39 -7.50
CA LEU A 346 0.42 7.50 -8.82
C LEU A 346 0.53 8.95 -9.33
N LEU A 347 -0.41 9.81 -8.95
CA LEU A 347 -0.41 11.21 -9.37
C LEU A 347 0.61 12.04 -8.57
N SER A 348 0.88 11.71 -7.30
CA SER A 348 1.96 12.34 -6.50
C SER A 348 3.35 12.01 -7.01
N MET A 349 3.54 10.81 -7.56
CA MET A 349 4.84 10.36 -8.05
C MET A 349 5.41 11.21 -9.20
N GLN A 350 4.58 12.07 -9.78
CA GLN A 350 4.98 13.02 -10.82
C GLN A 350 5.70 14.25 -10.25
N GLU A 351 5.84 14.38 -8.92
CA GLU A 351 6.65 15.43 -8.32
C GLU A 351 8.08 15.37 -8.85
N ASN A 352 8.62 16.52 -9.25
CA ASN A 352 9.95 16.65 -9.87
C ASN A 352 10.16 15.82 -11.16
N SER A 353 9.09 15.23 -11.70
CA SER A 353 9.23 14.26 -12.79
C SER A 353 9.75 14.85 -14.09
N GLY A 354 9.61 16.16 -14.29
CA GLY A 354 10.13 16.92 -15.42
C GLY A 354 11.59 17.38 -15.28
N LEU A 355 12.29 17.06 -14.19
CA LEU A 355 13.73 17.36 -14.08
C LEU A 355 14.53 16.53 -15.09
N PRO A 356 15.46 17.15 -15.85
CA PRO A 356 16.37 16.41 -16.72
C PRO A 356 17.23 15.41 -15.93
N LEU A 357 17.62 14.30 -16.55
CA LEU A 357 18.50 13.32 -15.93
C LEU A 357 19.83 13.96 -15.50
N SER A 358 20.35 14.94 -16.23
CA SER A 358 21.60 15.65 -15.89
C SER A 358 21.59 16.32 -14.52
N GLU A 359 20.43 16.67 -13.98
CA GLU A 359 20.28 17.33 -12.67
C GLU A 359 20.02 16.34 -11.52
N ARG A 360 19.97 15.03 -11.81
CA ARG A 360 19.69 13.96 -10.84
C ARG A 360 20.97 13.30 -10.35
N ILE A 361 20.87 12.59 -9.21
CA ILE A 361 21.98 11.82 -8.64
C ILE A 361 22.43 10.77 -9.65
N ALA A 362 23.69 10.82 -10.05
CA ALA A 362 24.26 9.97 -11.10
C ALA A 362 24.55 8.54 -10.61
N LYS A 363 23.54 7.85 -10.09
CA LYS A 363 23.59 6.46 -9.65
C LYS A 363 22.29 5.73 -9.97
N ALA A 364 22.37 4.40 -10.05
CA ALA A 364 21.23 3.51 -10.06
C ALA A 364 20.78 3.15 -8.66
N VAL A 365 19.51 3.41 -8.36
CA VAL A 365 18.93 3.18 -7.04
C VAL A 365 18.05 1.93 -6.98
N PHE A 366 18.18 1.19 -5.87
CA PHE A 366 17.22 0.18 -5.44
C PHE A 366 17.10 0.14 -3.91
N ARG A 367 15.87 0.03 -3.41
CA ARG A 367 15.56 -0.33 -2.03
C ARG A 367 14.45 -1.39 -2.03
N GLY A 368 14.68 -2.51 -1.35
CA GLY A 368 13.69 -3.57 -1.25
C GLY A 368 14.16 -4.71 -0.37
N ARG A 369 13.24 -5.60 -0.01
CA ARG A 369 13.56 -6.81 0.76
C ARG A 369 14.29 -7.85 -0.11
N ASP A 370 14.97 -8.78 0.55
CA ASP A 370 15.61 -9.99 0.04
C ASP A 370 14.64 -11.06 -0.49
N SER A 371 13.45 -10.65 -0.95
CA SER A 371 12.39 -11.55 -1.43
C SER A 371 12.73 -12.31 -2.73
N ASN A 372 13.94 -12.12 -3.27
CA ASN A 372 14.45 -12.80 -4.45
C ASN A 372 15.98 -12.80 -4.40
N GLU A 373 16.61 -13.92 -4.72
CA GLU A 373 18.07 -14.09 -4.72
C GLU A 373 18.77 -13.04 -5.60
N ILE A 374 18.16 -12.63 -6.72
CA ILE A 374 18.74 -11.60 -7.59
C ILE A 374 18.95 -10.26 -6.86
N ARG A 375 18.07 -9.92 -5.91
CA ARG A 375 18.19 -8.66 -5.14
C ARG A 375 19.39 -8.69 -4.20
N VAL A 376 19.69 -9.86 -3.65
CA VAL A 376 20.88 -10.08 -2.80
C VAL A 376 22.14 -9.93 -3.65
N LYS A 377 22.19 -10.59 -4.83
CA LYS A 377 23.29 -10.45 -5.79
C LYS A 377 23.47 -9.00 -6.26
N LEU A 378 22.37 -8.26 -6.43
CA LEU A 378 22.41 -6.85 -6.79
C LEU A 378 23.06 -6.00 -5.68
N ALA A 379 22.77 -6.29 -4.41
CA ALA A 379 23.40 -5.60 -3.28
C ALA A 379 24.90 -5.93 -3.19
N GLU A 380 25.30 -7.17 -3.48
CA GLU A 380 26.71 -7.57 -3.56
C GLU A 380 27.43 -6.85 -4.71
N LEU A 381 26.82 -6.78 -5.90
CA LEU A 381 27.35 -6.05 -7.04
C LEU A 381 27.50 -4.54 -6.73
N ALA A 382 26.55 -3.95 -6.01
CA ALA A 382 26.64 -2.55 -5.60
C ALA A 382 27.81 -2.25 -4.67
N ARG A 383 28.24 -3.21 -3.85
CA ARG A 383 29.46 -3.06 -3.03
C ARG A 383 30.73 -3.05 -3.88
N GLN A 384 30.71 -3.67 -5.06
CA GLN A 384 31.82 -3.68 -6.01
C GLN A 384 31.82 -2.41 -6.89
N HIS A 385 30.66 -1.79 -7.09
CA HIS A 385 30.47 -0.57 -7.89
C HIS A 385 29.70 0.53 -7.13
N PRO A 386 30.19 1.00 -5.96
CA PRO A 386 29.47 1.96 -5.11
C PRO A 386 29.37 3.37 -5.73
N ASP A 387 30.19 3.65 -6.74
CA ASP A 387 30.15 4.85 -7.56
C ASP A 387 28.96 4.86 -8.52
N LEU A 388 28.55 3.70 -9.04
CA LEU A 388 27.44 3.55 -10.00
C LEU A 388 26.12 3.14 -9.34
N LEU A 389 26.17 2.37 -8.24
CA LEU A 389 25.02 1.72 -7.64
C LEU A 389 24.79 2.21 -6.21
N ASP A 390 23.57 2.65 -5.92
CA ASP A 390 23.06 2.85 -4.57
C ASP A 390 21.95 1.83 -4.31
N VAL A 391 22.33 0.66 -3.82
CA VAL A 391 21.43 -0.47 -3.57
C VAL A 391 21.47 -0.83 -2.10
N ALA A 392 20.32 -1.08 -1.49
CA ALA A 392 20.25 -1.63 -0.15
C ALA A 392 19.10 -2.62 0.04
N ILE A 393 19.37 -3.67 0.81
CA ILE A 393 18.35 -4.62 1.29
C ILE A 393 17.69 -4.06 2.55
N THR A 394 16.40 -3.77 2.47
CA THR A 394 15.65 -3.15 3.57
C THR A 394 15.11 -4.21 4.53
N SER A 395 15.18 -3.95 5.84
CA SER A 395 14.65 -4.83 6.89
C SER A 395 13.50 -4.20 7.67
N TRP A 396 12.78 -4.97 8.49
CA TRP A 396 11.93 -4.43 9.56
C TRP A 396 12.76 -4.14 10.81
N GLU A 397 12.29 -3.24 11.68
CA GLU A 397 13.01 -2.79 12.89
C GLU A 397 13.32 -3.92 13.89
N LYS A 398 12.64 -5.08 13.76
CA LYS A 398 12.83 -6.29 14.58
C LYS A 398 13.00 -7.57 13.74
N ASP A 399 13.55 -7.43 12.53
CA ASP A 399 13.80 -8.60 11.68
C ASP A 399 15.02 -9.40 12.19
N GLU A 400 14.94 -10.73 12.14
CA GLU A 400 16.02 -11.62 12.59
C GLU A 400 17.20 -11.61 11.62
N HIS A 401 16.95 -11.28 10.36
CA HIS A 401 17.99 -11.13 9.35
C HIS A 401 18.60 -9.73 9.33
N ALA A 402 18.18 -8.82 10.23
CA ALA A 402 18.60 -7.43 10.20
C ALA A 402 20.13 -7.25 10.21
N GLU A 403 20.88 -8.11 10.92
CA GLU A 403 22.35 -8.06 10.92
C GLU A 403 22.99 -8.61 9.63
N GLN A 404 22.37 -9.58 8.95
CA GLN A 404 22.81 -10.05 7.62
C GLN A 404 22.46 -9.01 6.54
N GLU A 405 21.26 -8.44 6.60
CA GLU A 405 20.80 -7.38 5.68
C GLU A 405 21.64 -6.09 5.86
N LYS A 406 22.03 -5.77 7.09
CA LYS A 406 22.97 -4.67 7.39
C LYS A 406 24.36 -4.92 6.79
N LYS A 407 24.84 -6.17 6.76
CA LYS A 407 26.08 -6.53 6.06
C LYS A 407 25.97 -6.33 4.54
N LEU A 408 24.78 -6.37 3.96
CA LEU A 408 24.52 -6.08 2.54
C LEU A 408 24.29 -4.57 2.27
N GLY A 409 24.76 -3.69 3.16
CA GLY A 409 24.62 -2.24 3.03
C GLY A 409 23.25 -1.70 3.47
N GLY A 410 22.41 -2.56 4.06
CA GLY A 410 21.00 -2.29 4.35
C GLY A 410 20.63 -2.13 5.83
N GLY A 411 19.39 -2.53 6.16
CA GLY A 411 18.76 -2.39 7.48
C GLY A 411 17.59 -1.40 7.53
N TYR A 412 16.88 -1.29 8.66
CA TYR A 412 15.63 -0.51 8.79
C TYR A 412 15.76 0.95 8.34
N ARG A 413 16.93 1.58 8.58
CA ARG A 413 17.21 2.99 8.22
C ARG A 413 17.52 3.21 6.74
N SER A 414 17.65 2.16 5.93
CA SER A 414 17.95 2.26 4.49
C SER A 414 16.72 2.51 3.62
N ARG A 415 15.50 2.44 4.19
CA ARG A 415 14.27 2.73 3.47
C ARG A 415 14.23 4.19 3.02
N ILE A 416 13.91 4.42 1.76
CA ILE A 416 13.58 5.75 1.24
C ILE A 416 12.13 5.76 0.75
N PRO A 417 11.41 6.89 0.89
CA PRO A 417 10.09 7.04 0.28
C PRO A 417 10.13 6.81 -1.24
N LEU A 418 9.03 6.33 -1.85
CA LEU A 418 9.00 5.99 -3.28
C LEU A 418 9.31 7.21 -4.15
N GLU A 419 8.78 8.38 -3.80
CA GLU A 419 9.02 9.64 -4.50
C GLU A 419 10.51 10.01 -4.58
N LYS A 420 11.33 9.55 -3.63
CA LYS A 420 12.77 9.78 -3.60
C LYS A 420 13.56 8.97 -4.62
N PHE A 421 12.96 7.97 -5.25
CA PHE A 421 13.59 7.31 -6.40
C PHE A 421 13.75 8.27 -7.58
N GLY A 422 12.85 9.26 -7.70
CA GLY A 422 12.96 10.31 -8.72
C GLY A 422 14.20 11.20 -8.57
N ASP A 423 14.84 11.26 -7.40
CA ASP A 423 16.06 12.07 -7.23
C ASP A 423 17.28 11.45 -7.94
N TYR A 424 17.18 10.19 -8.40
CA TYR A 424 18.25 9.44 -9.07
C TYR A 424 18.08 9.43 -10.60
N LYS A 425 19.19 9.39 -11.33
CA LYS A 425 19.18 9.24 -12.80
C LYS A 425 18.56 7.91 -13.21
N TYR A 426 18.95 6.84 -12.52
CA TYR A 426 18.62 5.48 -12.90
C TYR A 426 17.87 4.78 -11.77
N GLN A 427 16.84 4.00 -12.10
CA GLN A 427 16.08 3.23 -11.13
C GLN A 427 15.93 1.78 -11.60
N LEU A 428 16.18 0.83 -10.70
CA LEU A 428 16.23 -0.59 -11.04
C LEU A 428 14.89 -1.27 -10.75
N LEU A 429 14.25 -1.77 -11.80
CA LEU A 429 13.01 -2.54 -11.77
C LEU A 429 13.38 -4.04 -11.68
N VAL A 430 13.35 -4.53 -10.44
CA VAL A 430 13.77 -5.88 -10.05
C VAL A 430 12.66 -6.51 -9.24
N ASP A 431 12.20 -7.67 -9.72
CA ASP A 431 11.07 -8.41 -9.16
C ASP A 431 11.39 -9.01 -7.80
N GLY A 432 10.32 -9.28 -7.05
CA GLY A 432 10.39 -9.91 -5.73
C GLY A 432 10.08 -11.38 -5.86
N SER A 433 9.16 -11.86 -5.04
CA SER A 433 8.48 -13.13 -5.30
C SER A 433 7.89 -13.08 -6.72
N VAL A 434 7.00 -12.13 -6.97
CA VAL A 434 6.41 -11.86 -8.30
C VAL A 434 6.83 -10.50 -8.85
N ALA A 435 6.18 -10.05 -9.93
CA ALA A 435 6.34 -8.72 -10.49
C ALA A 435 6.27 -7.64 -9.40
N ALA A 436 7.21 -6.69 -9.43
CA ALA A 436 7.34 -5.72 -8.36
C ALA A 436 6.27 -4.61 -8.40
N TYR A 437 5.47 -4.50 -7.34
CA TYR A 437 4.33 -3.56 -7.26
C TYR A 437 4.68 -2.07 -7.37
N ARG A 438 5.95 -1.73 -7.15
CA ARG A 438 6.46 -0.35 -7.28
C ARG A 438 6.62 0.13 -8.73
N THR A 439 6.63 -0.76 -9.72
CA THR A 439 6.92 -0.42 -11.11
C THR A 439 6.04 0.70 -11.68
N PRO A 440 4.69 0.65 -11.57
CA PRO A 440 3.85 1.74 -12.09
C PRO A 440 4.15 3.11 -11.45
N TYR A 441 4.52 3.14 -10.17
CA TYR A 441 4.93 4.38 -9.49
C TYR A 441 6.26 4.90 -9.99
N LEU A 442 7.24 4.01 -10.18
CA LEU A 442 8.57 4.39 -10.62
C LEU A 442 8.56 4.94 -12.05
N LEU A 443 7.73 4.41 -12.95
CA LEU A 443 7.61 4.95 -14.30
C LEU A 443 7.13 6.42 -14.31
N MET A 444 6.43 6.89 -13.27
CA MET A 444 5.98 8.29 -13.16
C MET A 444 7.08 9.30 -12.79
N THR A 445 8.22 8.85 -12.25
CA THR A 445 9.24 9.74 -11.64
C THR A 445 10.10 10.48 -12.66
N GLY A 446 10.11 10.05 -13.92
CA GLY A 446 10.97 10.58 -14.98
C GLY A 446 12.45 10.15 -14.90
N SER A 447 12.80 9.26 -13.98
CA SER A 447 14.11 8.59 -13.98
C SER A 447 14.16 7.51 -15.06
N LEU A 448 15.36 7.22 -15.58
CA LEU A 448 15.54 6.14 -16.54
C LEU A 448 15.35 4.79 -15.83
N SER A 449 14.37 4.03 -16.30
CA SER A 449 14.08 2.70 -15.78
C SER A 449 14.97 1.66 -16.45
N LEU A 450 15.66 0.84 -15.64
CA LEU A 450 16.32 -0.37 -16.11
C LEU A 450 15.55 -1.56 -15.56
N LYS A 451 15.15 -2.50 -16.41
CA LYS A 451 14.33 -3.67 -16.01
C LYS A 451 15.05 -4.96 -16.30
N HIS A 452 15.08 -5.86 -15.32
CA HIS A 452 15.65 -7.18 -15.53
C HIS A 452 14.78 -8.04 -16.45
N ASP A 453 15.40 -9.04 -17.08
CA ASP A 453 14.70 -10.14 -17.72
C ASP A 453 14.02 -11.01 -16.66
N SER A 454 12.71 -11.22 -16.81
CA SER A 454 11.88 -11.88 -15.82
C SER A 454 10.64 -12.51 -16.44
N PRO A 455 10.24 -13.70 -15.96
CA PRO A 455 9.03 -14.36 -16.42
C PRO A 455 7.76 -13.68 -15.89
N TYR A 456 7.86 -12.80 -14.89
CA TYR A 456 6.69 -12.18 -14.26
C TYR A 456 6.25 -10.91 -14.98
N TYR A 457 4.94 -10.71 -15.07
CA TYR A 457 4.35 -9.55 -15.71
C TYR A 457 3.13 -9.00 -14.98
N GLU A 458 2.90 -7.71 -15.18
CA GLU A 458 1.74 -6.97 -14.70
C GLU A 458 0.79 -6.61 -15.86
N TRP A 459 -0.38 -6.10 -15.50
CA TRP A 459 -1.48 -5.69 -16.39
C TRP A 459 -1.13 -4.71 -17.53
N PHE A 460 0.04 -4.04 -17.48
CA PHE A 460 0.49 -3.07 -18.50
C PHE A 460 1.81 -3.44 -19.17
N TYR A 461 2.46 -4.53 -18.76
CA TYR A 461 3.81 -4.86 -19.24
C TYR A 461 3.84 -5.18 -20.73
N ALA A 462 2.73 -5.70 -21.29
CA ALA A 462 2.61 -5.98 -22.73
C ALA A 462 2.81 -4.75 -23.63
N ASP A 463 2.63 -3.54 -23.11
CA ASP A 463 2.83 -2.30 -23.86
C ASP A 463 4.27 -1.74 -23.72
N LEU A 464 4.98 -2.17 -22.67
CA LEU A 464 6.36 -1.75 -22.45
C LEU A 464 7.31 -2.47 -23.40
N LYS A 465 8.24 -1.73 -24.00
CA LYS A 465 9.16 -2.23 -25.02
C LYS A 465 10.60 -1.91 -24.62
N PRO A 466 11.50 -2.91 -24.63
CA PRO A 466 12.91 -2.69 -24.33
C PRO A 466 13.53 -1.70 -25.35
N GLY A 467 14.41 -0.81 -24.89
CA GLY A 467 15.01 0.26 -25.69
C GLY A 467 14.06 1.43 -26.03
N VAL A 468 12.75 1.28 -25.80
CA VAL A 468 11.76 2.35 -26.01
C VAL A 468 11.34 2.95 -24.68
N HIS A 469 10.90 2.12 -23.73
CA HIS A 469 10.35 2.53 -22.44
C HIS A 469 11.29 2.23 -21.25
N TYR A 470 12.26 1.36 -21.43
CA TYR A 470 13.25 1.00 -20.40
C TYR A 470 14.49 0.40 -21.04
N LEU A 471 15.61 0.35 -20.31
CA LEU A 471 16.77 -0.46 -20.69
C LEU A 471 16.67 -1.87 -20.11
N PRO A 472 16.68 -2.93 -20.92
CA PRO A 472 16.70 -4.30 -20.41
C PRO A 472 18.09 -4.64 -19.85
N PHE A 473 18.13 -5.52 -18.86
CA PHE A 473 19.35 -6.21 -18.45
C PHE A 473 19.05 -7.67 -18.09
N LYS A 474 20.05 -8.53 -18.16
CA LYS A 474 19.91 -9.98 -17.93
C LYS A 474 19.52 -10.30 -16.50
N ARG A 475 18.81 -11.43 -16.35
CA ARG A 475 18.37 -11.97 -15.06
C ARG A 475 19.52 -12.28 -14.10
N ASP A 476 20.71 -12.53 -14.59
CA ASP A 476 21.90 -12.81 -13.77
C ASP A 476 22.72 -11.56 -13.43
N LEU A 477 22.27 -10.36 -13.82
CA LEU A 477 22.93 -9.07 -13.64
C LEU A 477 24.23 -8.87 -14.44
N SER A 478 24.61 -9.82 -15.29
CA SER A 478 25.93 -9.86 -15.93
C SER A 478 26.23 -8.66 -16.83
N ASP A 479 25.20 -7.99 -17.37
CA ASP A 479 25.30 -6.82 -18.25
C ASP A 479 24.80 -5.51 -17.61
N LEU A 480 24.38 -5.51 -16.33
CA LEU A 480 23.81 -4.31 -15.70
C LEU A 480 24.78 -3.13 -15.69
N VAL A 481 26.06 -3.37 -15.38
CA VAL A 481 27.09 -2.32 -15.37
C VAL A 481 27.35 -1.78 -16.77
N GLU A 482 27.27 -2.62 -17.79
CA GLU A 482 27.40 -2.20 -19.19
C GLU A 482 26.23 -1.32 -19.62
N GLN A 483 24.99 -1.68 -19.25
CA GLN A 483 23.80 -0.87 -19.53
C GLN A 483 23.87 0.52 -18.88
N LEU A 484 24.39 0.61 -17.64
CA LEU A 484 24.59 1.90 -16.98
C LEU A 484 25.65 2.76 -17.68
N LYS A 485 26.77 2.16 -18.07
CA LYS A 485 27.82 2.86 -18.84
C LYS A 485 27.33 3.31 -20.21
N TRP A 486 26.50 2.49 -20.87
CA TRP A 486 25.86 2.87 -22.12
C TRP A 486 24.98 4.10 -21.93
N ALA A 487 24.15 4.14 -20.88
CA ALA A 487 23.27 5.28 -20.58
C ALA A 487 24.06 6.57 -20.29
N GLU A 488 25.22 6.46 -19.63
CA GLU A 488 26.11 7.60 -19.41
C GLU A 488 26.76 8.11 -20.71
N ALA A 489 27.14 7.20 -21.60
CA ALA A 489 27.73 7.53 -22.90
C ALA A 489 26.69 8.07 -23.91
N HIS A 490 25.41 7.78 -23.72
CA HIS A 490 24.30 8.17 -24.60
C HIS A 490 23.22 8.96 -23.84
N PRO A 491 23.54 10.14 -23.29
CA PRO A 491 22.65 10.87 -22.38
C PRO A 491 21.35 11.33 -23.04
N GLU A 492 21.36 11.65 -24.34
CA GLU A 492 20.16 12.06 -25.08
C GLU A 492 19.20 10.88 -25.28
N ASP A 493 19.73 9.72 -25.66
CA ASP A 493 18.93 8.49 -25.81
C ASP A 493 18.38 8.03 -24.45
N ALA A 494 19.19 8.07 -23.40
CA ALA A 494 18.79 7.79 -22.03
C ALA A 494 17.63 8.70 -21.57
N GLN A 495 17.74 10.01 -21.82
CA GLN A 495 16.67 10.97 -21.52
C GLN A 495 15.41 10.66 -22.32
N ALA A 496 15.53 10.38 -23.62
CA ALA A 496 14.40 10.09 -24.48
C ALA A 496 13.66 8.80 -24.08
N ILE A 497 14.37 7.75 -23.64
CA ILE A 497 13.77 6.53 -23.08
C ILE A 497 13.00 6.86 -21.80
N ALA A 498 13.61 7.59 -20.88
CA ALA A 498 12.97 7.99 -19.62
C ALA A 498 11.70 8.82 -19.87
N ASP A 499 11.76 9.77 -20.81
CA ASP A 499 10.63 10.63 -21.16
C ASP A 499 9.48 9.83 -21.80
N ARG A 500 9.78 8.85 -22.67
CA ARG A 500 8.76 7.95 -23.24
C ARG A 500 8.11 7.09 -22.16
N ALA A 501 8.89 6.56 -21.23
CA ALA A 501 8.39 5.78 -20.10
C ALA A 501 7.42 6.61 -19.23
N ARG A 502 7.87 7.82 -18.86
CA ARG A 502 7.07 8.78 -18.09
C ARG A 502 5.79 9.15 -18.81
N LYS A 503 5.86 9.44 -20.10
CA LYS A 503 4.70 9.78 -20.92
C LYS A 503 3.70 8.62 -20.97
N TYR A 504 4.17 7.39 -21.24
CA TYR A 504 3.31 6.21 -21.22
C TYR A 504 2.58 6.07 -19.88
N ALA A 505 3.30 6.19 -18.77
CA ALA A 505 2.70 6.09 -17.43
C ALA A 505 1.65 7.18 -17.18
N GLN A 506 1.94 8.43 -17.54
CA GLN A 506 1.02 9.56 -17.38
C GLN A 506 -0.25 9.45 -18.23
N GLU A 507 -0.21 8.73 -19.34
CA GLU A 507 -1.35 8.55 -20.24
C GLU A 507 -2.15 7.27 -19.95
N ASN A 508 -1.50 6.21 -19.45
CA ASN A 508 -2.08 4.86 -19.37
C ASN A 508 -2.18 4.29 -17.95
N LEU A 509 -1.42 4.83 -16.98
CA LEU A 509 -1.35 4.33 -15.60
C LEU A 509 -1.94 5.35 -14.61
N THR A 510 -3.03 6.02 -14.98
CA THR A 510 -3.76 6.93 -14.08
C THR A 510 -4.90 6.20 -13.35
N PRO A 511 -5.44 6.76 -12.25
CA PRO A 511 -6.59 6.18 -11.56
C PRO A 511 -7.78 5.89 -12.50
N GLU A 512 -8.08 6.80 -13.43
CA GLU A 512 -9.16 6.62 -14.41
C GLU A 512 -8.92 5.39 -15.29
N LYS A 513 -7.69 5.22 -15.78
CA LYS A 513 -7.33 4.08 -16.65
C LYS A 513 -7.35 2.76 -15.89
N ILE A 514 -6.97 2.76 -14.61
CA ILE A 514 -7.11 1.58 -13.74
C ILE A 514 -8.58 1.16 -13.65
N PHE A 515 -9.50 2.10 -13.40
CA PHE A 515 -10.93 1.78 -13.34
C PHE A 515 -11.49 1.32 -14.70
N CYS A 516 -11.07 1.95 -15.80
CA CYS A 516 -11.42 1.47 -17.15
C CYS A 516 -10.93 0.03 -17.40
N TYR A 517 -9.72 -0.31 -16.94
CA TYR A 517 -9.17 -1.66 -17.07
C TYR A 517 -10.01 -2.68 -16.30
N TYR A 518 -10.34 -2.40 -15.02
CA TYR A 518 -11.22 -3.26 -14.23
C TYR A 518 -12.59 -3.44 -14.89
N PHE A 519 -13.22 -2.34 -15.31
CA PHE A 519 -14.50 -2.40 -16.00
C PHE A 519 -14.41 -3.27 -17.25
N LYS A 520 -13.36 -3.10 -18.08
CA LYS A 520 -13.16 -3.89 -19.30
C LYS A 520 -12.92 -5.36 -19.00
N ALA A 521 -12.20 -5.68 -17.93
CA ALA A 521 -11.99 -7.06 -17.49
C ALA A 521 -13.34 -7.72 -17.15
N PHE A 522 -14.19 -7.06 -16.35
CA PHE A 522 -15.51 -7.57 -16.01
C PHE A 522 -16.46 -7.62 -17.21
N GLU A 523 -16.45 -6.62 -18.09
CA GLU A 523 -17.23 -6.60 -19.33
C GLU A 523 -16.85 -7.77 -20.24
N THR A 524 -15.55 -8.02 -20.42
CA THR A 524 -15.06 -9.10 -21.29
C THR A 524 -15.37 -10.47 -20.69
N TYR A 525 -15.18 -10.64 -19.38
CA TYR A 525 -15.57 -11.86 -18.67
C TYR A 525 -17.08 -12.09 -18.83
N ALA A 526 -17.87 -11.04 -18.62
CA ALA A 526 -19.32 -11.09 -18.67
C ALA A 526 -19.86 -11.45 -20.06
N ALA A 527 -19.20 -11.00 -21.12
CA ALA A 527 -19.56 -11.30 -22.50
C ALA A 527 -19.25 -12.76 -22.89
N ARG A 528 -18.38 -13.46 -22.14
CA ARG A 528 -17.92 -14.82 -22.47
C ARG A 528 -18.46 -15.90 -21.55
N GLN A 529 -19.14 -15.53 -20.47
CA GLN A 529 -19.75 -16.47 -19.54
C GLN A 529 -20.96 -17.19 -20.17
N LYS A 530 -20.97 -18.50 -19.98
CA LYS A 530 -22.07 -19.40 -20.32
C LYS A 530 -22.77 -19.79 -19.02
N GLY A 531 -24.07 -19.55 -18.98
CA GLY A 531 -24.89 -19.65 -17.76
C GLY A 531 -25.14 -18.27 -17.15
N THR A 532 -25.89 -18.23 -16.05
CA THR A 532 -26.27 -16.98 -15.38
C THR A 532 -25.54 -16.82 -14.05
N PRO A 533 -25.00 -15.62 -13.74
CA PRO A 533 -24.50 -15.30 -12.41
C PRO A 533 -25.52 -15.62 -11.31
N THR A 534 -25.10 -16.37 -10.30
CA THR A 534 -25.98 -16.93 -9.27
C THR A 534 -25.44 -16.65 -7.88
N VAL A 535 -26.16 -15.81 -7.14
CA VAL A 535 -25.90 -15.58 -5.72
C VAL A 535 -26.33 -16.82 -4.94
N THR A 536 -25.37 -17.54 -4.36
CA THR A 536 -25.67 -18.69 -3.50
C THR A 536 -25.98 -18.23 -2.07
N GLU A 537 -26.64 -19.11 -1.34
CA GLU A 537 -27.14 -18.83 0.01
C GLU A 537 -26.03 -18.48 1.01
N ASP A 538 -24.79 -18.91 0.74
CA ASP A 538 -23.62 -18.72 1.59
C ASP A 538 -22.69 -17.57 1.16
N MET A 539 -23.15 -16.73 0.23
CA MET A 539 -22.41 -15.54 -0.18
C MET A 539 -22.74 -14.33 0.69
N ALA A 540 -21.71 -13.71 1.26
CA ALA A 540 -21.81 -12.46 1.97
C ALA A 540 -21.98 -11.29 0.99
N LYS A 541 -22.94 -10.41 1.27
CA LYS A 541 -23.12 -9.17 0.53
C LYS A 541 -22.02 -8.17 0.89
N VAL A 542 -21.45 -7.51 -0.12
CA VAL A 542 -20.51 -6.39 0.04
C VAL A 542 -21.27 -5.11 -0.24
N GLU A 543 -21.43 -4.29 0.79
CA GLU A 543 -22.11 -3.00 0.62
C GLU A 543 -21.13 -1.92 0.16
N PRO A 544 -21.55 -1.05 -0.77
CA PRO A 544 -20.80 0.16 -1.05
C PRO A 544 -20.81 1.10 0.18
N PRO A 545 -19.88 2.07 0.25
CA PRO A 545 -19.92 3.13 1.26
C PRO A 545 -21.30 3.78 1.34
N ALA A 546 -21.74 4.13 2.55
CA ALA A 546 -23.01 4.82 2.74
C ALA A 546 -23.06 6.08 1.88
N SER A 547 -24.13 6.23 1.09
CA SER A 547 -24.33 7.39 0.25
C SER A 547 -24.43 8.64 1.11
N ASP A 548 -23.77 9.72 0.68
CA ASP A 548 -23.91 11.04 1.27
C ASP A 548 -25.39 11.49 1.17
N ALA A 549 -25.89 12.15 2.22
CA ALA A 549 -27.22 12.77 2.22
C ALA A 549 -27.36 13.88 1.16
N THR A 550 -26.25 14.46 0.70
CA THR A 550 -26.22 15.45 -0.40
C THR A 550 -26.26 14.82 -1.80
N CYS A 551 -26.34 13.49 -1.88
CA CYS A 551 -26.36 12.78 -3.16
C CYS A 551 -27.69 13.00 -3.90
N ALA A 552 -27.68 13.92 -4.87
CA ALA A 552 -28.81 14.15 -5.77
C ALA A 552 -28.50 13.52 -7.13
N CYS A 553 -28.81 12.24 -7.30
CA CYS A 553 -28.79 11.62 -8.62
C CYS A 553 -29.91 12.26 -9.47
N ASP A 554 -29.67 12.51 -10.76
CA ASP A 554 -30.74 12.95 -11.64
C ASP A 554 -31.86 11.90 -11.65
N SER A 555 -33.12 12.34 -11.51
CA SER A 555 -34.33 11.51 -11.33
C SER A 555 -34.67 10.57 -12.51
N LYS A 556 -33.74 10.40 -13.46
CA LYS A 556 -33.81 9.50 -14.61
C LYS A 556 -32.85 8.31 -14.53
N HIS A 557 -32.19 8.09 -13.39
CA HIS A 557 -31.38 6.87 -13.20
C HIS A 557 -32.28 5.63 -13.09
N PRO A 558 -31.84 4.47 -13.63
CA PRO A 558 -32.67 3.28 -13.71
C PRO A 558 -33.12 2.87 -12.30
N GLN A 559 -34.44 2.72 -12.17
CA GLN A 559 -35.19 1.91 -11.21
C GLN A 559 -34.39 1.36 -10.04
N GLU A 560 -34.82 1.69 -8.81
CA GLU A 560 -34.55 0.94 -7.58
C GLU A 560 -33.97 -0.44 -7.89
N ALA A 561 -32.63 -0.58 -7.86
CA ALA A 561 -31.96 -1.81 -8.27
C ALA A 561 -32.71 -2.96 -7.62
N LYS A 562 -33.18 -3.94 -8.42
CA LYS A 562 -33.99 -5.07 -7.93
C LYS A 562 -33.32 -5.59 -6.67
N LYS A 563 -33.91 -5.28 -5.52
CA LYS A 563 -33.25 -5.53 -4.24
C LYS A 563 -33.27 -7.02 -4.04
N ILE A 564 -32.12 -7.67 -4.22
CA ILE A 564 -31.99 -9.09 -3.98
C ILE A 564 -32.22 -9.27 -2.49
N SER A 565 -33.24 -10.06 -2.15
CA SER A 565 -33.57 -10.33 -0.75
C SER A 565 -32.35 -10.96 -0.09
N TYR A 566 -31.84 -10.33 0.96
CA TYR A 566 -30.65 -10.76 1.67
C TYR A 566 -30.96 -10.82 3.17
N PRO A 567 -30.72 -11.95 3.84
CA PRO A 567 -31.27 -12.24 5.17
C PRO A 567 -30.54 -11.52 6.30
N VAL A 568 -29.41 -10.86 6.04
CA VAL A 568 -28.55 -10.24 7.05
C VAL A 568 -28.38 -8.75 6.78
N VAL A 569 -28.67 -7.90 7.76
CA VAL A 569 -28.47 -6.44 7.64
C VAL A 569 -27.06 -6.04 8.05
N PRO A 570 -26.25 -5.43 7.17
CA PRO A 570 -24.93 -4.93 7.54
C PRO A 570 -25.01 -3.68 8.41
N LEU A 571 -24.28 -3.69 9.52
CA LEU A 571 -24.18 -2.60 10.49
C LEU A 571 -22.93 -1.76 10.21
N THR A 572 -23.11 -0.45 10.18
CA THR A 572 -22.07 0.56 10.01
C THR A 572 -22.16 1.60 11.11
N THR A 573 -21.11 2.39 11.31
CA THR A 573 -21.14 3.51 12.27
C THR A 573 -22.29 4.50 12.00
N SER A 574 -22.75 4.59 10.75
CA SER A 574 -23.81 5.51 10.32
C SER A 574 -25.23 4.98 10.54
N ASN A 575 -25.45 3.66 10.52
CA ASN A 575 -26.80 3.08 10.56
C ASN A 575 -27.12 2.33 11.86
N ILE A 576 -26.12 1.93 12.66
CA ILE A 576 -26.32 1.01 13.78
C ILE A 576 -27.34 1.52 14.80
N ALA A 577 -27.30 2.81 15.14
CA ALA A 577 -28.21 3.41 16.11
C ALA A 577 -29.66 3.37 15.60
N LYS A 578 -29.87 3.58 14.30
CA LYS A 578 -31.18 3.48 13.67
C LYS A 578 -31.66 2.03 13.61
N VAL A 579 -30.83 1.13 13.09
CA VAL A 579 -31.20 -0.29 12.91
C VAL A 579 -31.55 -0.95 14.24
N LEU A 580 -30.72 -0.75 15.27
CA LEU A 580 -30.96 -1.34 16.59
C LEU A 580 -32.00 -0.56 17.40
N GLY A 581 -32.13 0.75 17.16
CA GLY A 581 -33.09 1.59 17.86
C GLY A 581 -34.53 1.45 17.39
N ASP A 582 -34.74 1.21 16.08
CA ASP A 582 -36.06 1.05 15.46
C ASP A 582 -36.51 -0.42 15.44
N ALA A 583 -35.65 -1.37 15.81
CA ALA A 583 -35.93 -2.79 15.78
C ALA A 583 -37.13 -3.14 16.69
N GLN A 584 -38.26 -3.46 16.07
CA GLN A 584 -39.48 -3.97 16.72
C GLN A 584 -39.43 -5.49 16.96
N THR A 585 -38.27 -6.10 16.78
CA THR A 585 -38.03 -7.54 16.90
C THR A 585 -36.68 -7.76 17.57
N ASP A 586 -36.41 -9.00 18.00
CA ASP A 586 -35.08 -9.40 18.44
C ASP A 586 -34.06 -9.27 17.30
N VAL A 587 -32.82 -8.96 17.65
CA VAL A 587 -31.71 -8.83 16.69
C VAL A 587 -30.60 -9.82 17.02
N VAL A 588 -30.21 -10.63 16.06
CA VAL A 588 -29.05 -11.51 16.13
C VAL A 588 -27.92 -10.88 15.34
N ILE A 589 -26.80 -10.57 15.96
CA ILE A 589 -25.67 -9.90 15.34
C ILE A 589 -24.49 -10.87 15.26
N VAL A 590 -23.91 -11.07 14.08
CA VAL A 590 -22.52 -11.56 13.99
C VAL A 590 -21.58 -10.37 14.05
N SER A 591 -20.80 -10.26 15.12
CA SER A 591 -19.66 -9.35 15.15
C SER A 591 -18.43 -10.09 14.67
N TYR A 592 -17.71 -9.54 13.69
CA TYR A 592 -16.62 -10.23 12.99
C TYR A 592 -15.55 -9.24 12.52
N SER A 593 -14.48 -9.76 11.93
CA SER A 593 -13.46 -8.96 11.25
C SER A 593 -13.19 -9.52 9.86
N SER A 594 -13.26 -8.67 8.83
CA SER A 594 -12.90 -9.06 7.45
C SER A 594 -11.43 -9.48 7.28
N PHE A 595 -10.58 -9.26 8.28
CA PHE A 595 -9.17 -9.64 8.28
C PHE A 595 -8.88 -10.91 9.08
N CYS A 596 -9.92 -11.52 9.68
CA CYS A 596 -9.79 -12.70 10.52
C CYS A 596 -10.23 -13.97 9.76
N ASN A 597 -9.34 -14.96 9.67
CA ASN A 597 -9.63 -16.24 9.03
C ASN A 597 -10.87 -16.94 9.63
N ARG A 598 -10.95 -16.98 10.97
CA ARG A 598 -12.10 -17.58 11.68
C ARG A 598 -13.42 -16.86 11.37
N SER A 599 -13.37 -15.56 11.09
CA SER A 599 -14.54 -14.79 10.66
C SER A 599 -14.96 -15.15 9.24
N ALA A 600 -13.99 -15.22 8.32
CA ALA A 600 -14.24 -15.58 6.94
C ALA A 600 -14.82 -17.00 6.78
N SER A 601 -14.36 -17.96 7.59
CA SER A 601 -14.91 -19.33 7.59
C SER A 601 -16.28 -19.44 8.26
N PHE A 602 -16.60 -18.56 9.21
CA PHE A 602 -17.87 -18.60 9.93
C PHE A 602 -19.01 -17.86 9.22
N MET A 603 -18.72 -16.78 8.47
CA MET A 603 -19.76 -15.98 7.82
C MET A 603 -20.73 -16.81 6.93
N PRO A 604 -20.26 -17.76 6.08
CA PRO A 604 -21.14 -18.68 5.35
C PRO A 604 -22.12 -19.46 6.24
N LYS A 605 -21.66 -19.90 7.42
CA LYS A 605 -22.47 -20.69 8.37
C LYS A 605 -23.52 -19.82 9.05
N TYR A 606 -23.14 -18.60 9.41
CA TYR A 606 -24.07 -17.61 9.95
C TYR A 606 -25.18 -17.25 8.94
N LEU A 607 -24.84 -17.11 7.66
CA LEU A 607 -25.82 -16.85 6.60
C LEU A 607 -26.83 -17.99 6.44
N LYS A 608 -26.35 -19.24 6.45
CA LYS A 608 -27.23 -20.42 6.43
C LYS A 608 -28.19 -20.45 7.62
N ALA A 609 -27.70 -20.12 8.82
CA ALA A 609 -28.55 -20.02 10.00
C ALA A 609 -29.62 -18.92 9.83
N ALA A 610 -29.23 -17.73 9.37
CA ALA A 610 -30.15 -16.62 9.09
C ALA A 610 -31.24 -17.00 8.09
N GLN A 611 -30.87 -17.74 7.03
CA GLN A 611 -31.81 -18.22 6.01
C GLN A 611 -32.79 -19.25 6.53
N ALA A 612 -32.35 -20.14 7.41
CA ALA A 612 -33.22 -21.13 8.03
C ALA A 612 -34.36 -20.45 8.82
N PHE A 613 -34.06 -19.36 9.54
CA PHE A 613 -35.09 -18.55 10.22
C PHE A 613 -35.92 -17.72 9.25
N ALA A 614 -35.31 -17.14 8.21
CA ALA A 614 -36.03 -16.40 7.18
C ALA A 614 -37.06 -17.28 6.44
N ALA A 615 -36.70 -18.54 6.14
CA ALA A 615 -37.59 -19.53 5.53
C ALA A 615 -38.80 -19.87 6.41
N LYS A 616 -38.63 -19.80 7.73
CA LYS A 616 -39.72 -19.94 8.73
C LYS A 616 -40.49 -18.64 8.96
N LYS A 617 -40.11 -17.52 8.32
CA LYS A 617 -40.67 -16.18 8.56
C LYS A 617 -40.61 -15.78 10.03
N ALA A 618 -39.55 -16.19 10.73
CA ALA A 618 -39.36 -15.87 12.14
C ALA A 618 -39.24 -14.34 12.35
N PRO A 619 -39.87 -13.76 13.38
CA PRO A 619 -39.79 -12.33 13.68
C PRO A 619 -38.47 -11.98 14.37
N VAL A 620 -37.35 -12.22 13.69
CA VAL A 620 -35.98 -11.97 14.17
C VAL A 620 -35.15 -11.35 13.06
N LEU A 621 -34.40 -10.30 13.39
CA LEU A 621 -33.52 -9.61 12.46
C LEU A 621 -32.11 -10.15 12.59
N PHE A 622 -31.53 -10.69 11.51
CA PHE A 622 -30.11 -11.02 11.48
C PHE A 622 -29.31 -9.82 10.97
N ALA A 623 -28.14 -9.57 11.57
CA ALA A 623 -27.29 -8.43 11.26
C ALA A 623 -25.80 -8.76 11.37
N ALA A 624 -24.94 -8.02 10.68
CA ALA A 624 -23.50 -8.25 10.67
C ALA A 624 -22.71 -6.97 10.96
N ALA A 625 -21.80 -7.00 11.93
CA ALA A 625 -20.96 -5.88 12.32
C ALA A 625 -19.48 -6.22 12.13
N ASP A 626 -18.82 -5.58 11.16
CA ASP A 626 -17.36 -5.66 11.03
C ASP A 626 -16.71 -4.68 12.00
N GLY A 627 -16.17 -5.20 13.11
CA GLY A 627 -15.56 -4.43 14.18
C GLY A 627 -14.13 -3.96 13.89
N ASN A 628 -13.55 -4.32 12.74
CA ASN A 628 -12.24 -3.84 12.31
C ASN A 628 -12.35 -2.67 11.32
N THR A 629 -13.34 -2.70 10.42
CA THR A 629 -13.58 -1.57 9.49
C THR A 629 -14.46 -0.48 10.11
N ASN A 630 -15.23 -0.80 11.15
CA ASN A 630 -16.06 0.14 11.88
C ASN A 630 -15.64 0.19 13.34
N THR A 631 -15.71 1.38 13.93
CA THR A 631 -15.56 1.56 15.38
C THR A 631 -16.88 2.05 15.95
N PHE A 632 -17.61 1.16 16.60
CA PHE A 632 -18.91 1.45 17.19
C PHE A 632 -18.75 2.10 18.58
N ALA A 633 -19.32 3.29 18.74
CA ALA A 633 -19.33 4.01 20.01
C ALA A 633 -20.35 3.39 20.99
N PRO A 634 -20.27 3.69 22.31
CA PRO A 634 -21.35 3.37 23.24
C PRO A 634 -22.72 3.81 22.71
N PRO A 635 -23.79 3.02 22.93
CA PRO A 635 -23.84 1.77 23.70
C PRO A 635 -23.41 0.51 22.92
N HIS A 636 -23.12 0.62 21.62
CA HIS A 636 -22.90 -0.52 20.72
C HIS A 636 -21.48 -1.11 20.73
N ARG A 637 -20.69 -0.87 21.79
CA ARG A 637 -19.29 -1.35 21.88
C ARG A 637 -19.17 -2.87 21.82
N PHE A 638 -20.23 -3.59 22.18
CA PHE A 638 -20.30 -5.05 22.05
C PHE A 638 -20.19 -5.54 20.60
N CYS A 639 -20.21 -4.67 19.59
CA CYS A 639 -19.97 -5.03 18.19
C CYS A 639 -18.50 -4.88 17.74
N ASN A 640 -17.58 -4.43 18.60
CA ASN A 640 -16.18 -4.14 18.24
C ASN A 640 -15.23 -5.35 18.41
N TYR A 641 -15.55 -6.51 17.84
CA TYR A 641 -14.65 -7.68 17.91
C TYR A 641 -13.71 -7.74 16.71
N ALA A 642 -12.40 -7.79 16.98
CA ALA A 642 -11.36 -7.75 15.94
C ALA A 642 -10.66 -9.10 15.67
N SER A 643 -10.71 -10.05 16.61
CA SER A 643 -9.85 -11.26 16.59
C SER A 643 -10.61 -12.58 16.40
N GLN A 644 -11.86 -12.70 16.88
CA GLN A 644 -12.71 -13.87 16.69
C GLN A 644 -14.16 -13.42 16.50
N PRO A 645 -14.93 -14.05 15.58
CA PRO A 645 -16.32 -13.70 15.40
C PRO A 645 -17.15 -14.16 16.61
N ARG A 646 -18.21 -13.43 16.91
CA ARG A 646 -19.19 -13.76 17.96
C ARG A 646 -20.60 -13.61 17.44
N VAL A 647 -21.48 -14.51 17.87
CA VAL A 647 -22.93 -14.38 17.68
C VAL A 647 -23.50 -13.77 18.94
N ILE A 648 -24.24 -12.68 18.75
CA ILE A 648 -24.76 -11.83 19.81
C ILE A 648 -26.27 -11.75 19.63
N PHE A 649 -27.03 -11.95 20.70
CA PHE A 649 -28.47 -11.74 20.73
C PHE A 649 -28.78 -10.45 21.49
N VAL A 650 -29.54 -9.57 20.84
CA VAL A 650 -30.01 -8.30 21.38
C VAL A 650 -31.54 -8.39 21.47
N PRO A 651 -32.12 -8.42 22.68
CA PRO A 651 -33.57 -8.46 22.84
C PRO A 651 -34.27 -7.24 22.23
N GLN A 652 -35.51 -7.42 21.79
CA GLN A 652 -36.36 -6.32 21.33
C GLN A 652 -36.36 -5.15 22.33
N GLY A 653 -36.18 -3.92 21.82
CA GLY A 653 -36.19 -2.70 22.63
C GLY A 653 -34.91 -2.44 23.45
N LYS A 654 -33.93 -3.36 23.47
CA LYS A 654 -32.66 -3.18 24.20
C LYS A 654 -31.51 -2.68 23.34
N GLY A 655 -31.71 -2.57 22.02
CA GLY A 655 -30.68 -2.11 21.08
C GLY A 655 -30.12 -0.71 21.37
N GLN A 656 -30.92 0.19 21.97
CA GLN A 656 -30.50 1.55 22.32
C GLN A 656 -29.69 1.65 23.61
N THR A 657 -29.75 0.65 24.50
CA THR A 657 -29.04 0.68 25.80
C THR A 657 -27.84 -0.27 25.82
N GLY A 658 -27.87 -1.33 25.00
CA GLY A 658 -26.86 -2.39 25.03
C GLY A 658 -26.93 -3.27 26.29
N GLU A 659 -28.05 -3.21 27.03
CA GLU A 659 -28.32 -4.06 28.19
C GLU A 659 -28.84 -5.44 27.78
N ASP A 660 -28.67 -6.44 28.65
CA ASP A 660 -29.19 -7.81 28.48
C ASP A 660 -28.75 -8.52 27.18
N VAL A 661 -27.65 -8.04 26.59
CA VAL A 661 -27.04 -8.64 25.40
C VAL A 661 -26.43 -9.99 25.77
N GLN A 662 -26.84 -11.03 25.03
CA GLN A 662 -26.35 -12.40 25.25
C GLN A 662 -25.36 -12.78 24.16
N VAL A 663 -24.32 -13.52 24.51
CA VAL A 663 -23.29 -13.99 23.58
C VAL A 663 -23.33 -15.51 23.54
N MET A 664 -23.28 -16.07 22.33
CA MET A 664 -23.19 -17.51 22.15
C MET A 664 -21.78 -17.99 22.55
N GLU A 665 -21.72 -18.91 23.52
CA GLU A 665 -20.47 -19.52 24.01
C GLU A 665 -20.13 -20.85 23.31
N ASP A 666 -21.11 -21.43 22.61
CA ASP A 666 -20.95 -22.69 21.89
C ASP A 666 -20.06 -22.55 20.64
N PRO A 667 -19.49 -23.65 20.14
CA PRO A 667 -18.71 -23.64 18.90
C PRO A 667 -19.49 -23.03 17.73
N LEU A 668 -18.78 -22.27 16.90
CA LEU A 668 -19.32 -21.51 15.77
C LEU A 668 -19.73 -22.42 14.60
N THR A 669 -20.90 -23.04 14.72
CA THR A 669 -21.54 -23.93 13.73
C THR A 669 -22.92 -23.41 13.33
N VAL A 670 -23.47 -23.89 12.21
CA VAL A 670 -24.85 -23.60 11.81
C VAL A 670 -25.80 -24.14 12.89
N PHE A 671 -25.59 -25.38 13.32
CA PHE A 671 -26.40 -26.03 14.34
C PHE A 671 -26.45 -25.24 15.65
N ASN A 672 -25.29 -24.86 16.20
CA ASN A 672 -25.23 -24.14 17.47
C ASN A 672 -25.81 -22.72 17.34
N THR A 673 -25.60 -22.06 16.20
CA THR A 673 -26.20 -20.75 15.93
C THR A 673 -27.73 -20.86 15.91
N VAL A 674 -28.28 -21.88 15.23
CA VAL A 674 -29.72 -22.14 15.20
C VAL A 674 -30.24 -22.48 16.60
N ALA A 675 -29.58 -23.37 17.33
CA ALA A 675 -29.98 -23.77 18.67
C ALA A 675 -29.95 -22.60 19.65
N PHE A 676 -28.95 -21.72 19.55
CA PHE A 676 -28.84 -20.50 20.35
C PHE A 676 -30.01 -19.56 20.09
N VAL A 677 -30.28 -19.22 18.82
CA VAL A 677 -31.37 -18.30 18.46
C VAL A 677 -32.74 -18.92 18.78
N ALA A 678 -32.93 -20.23 18.56
CA ALA A 678 -34.19 -20.93 18.81
C ALA A 678 -34.65 -20.88 20.28
N LYS A 679 -33.74 -20.66 21.25
CA LYS A 679 -34.08 -20.44 22.67
C LYS A 679 -34.92 -19.16 22.87
N HIS A 680 -34.81 -18.20 21.97
CA HIS A 680 -35.47 -16.90 22.05
C HIS A 680 -36.68 -16.75 21.13
N VAL A 681 -36.93 -17.72 20.25
CA VAL A 681 -38.05 -17.66 19.30
C VAL A 681 -39.10 -18.74 19.63
N ALA A 682 -40.37 -18.44 19.35
CA ALA A 682 -41.48 -19.36 19.57
C ALA A 682 -41.33 -20.67 18.75
N PRO A 683 -41.82 -21.83 19.25
CA PRO A 683 -41.59 -23.14 18.67
C PRO A 683 -41.89 -23.28 17.17
N GLU A 684 -42.94 -22.63 16.68
CA GLU A 684 -43.38 -22.65 15.28
C GLU A 684 -42.38 -22.03 14.30
N PHE A 685 -41.52 -21.13 14.80
CA PHE A 685 -40.49 -20.44 14.01
C PHE A 685 -39.12 -21.11 14.10
N ARG A 686 -38.97 -22.18 14.89
CA ARG A 686 -37.67 -22.86 15.08
C ARG A 686 -37.35 -23.74 13.87
N PRO A 687 -36.26 -23.46 13.12
CA PRO A 687 -35.85 -24.34 12.05
C PRO A 687 -35.16 -25.59 12.59
N THR A 688 -35.21 -26.68 11.82
CA THR A 688 -34.45 -27.90 12.07
C THR A 688 -33.26 -27.91 11.12
N VAL A 689 -32.05 -28.01 11.66
CA VAL A 689 -30.81 -28.13 10.87
C VAL A 689 -30.01 -29.34 11.38
N PRO A 690 -29.31 -30.07 10.50
CA PRO A 690 -28.43 -31.16 10.92
C PRO A 690 -27.27 -30.62 11.75
N GLU A 691 -26.72 -31.45 12.64
CA GLU A 691 -25.45 -31.14 13.31
C GLU A 691 -24.32 -31.08 12.28
N ASP A 692 -23.55 -29.99 12.29
CA ASP A 692 -22.38 -29.87 11.44
C ASP A 692 -21.24 -30.73 12.01
N PRO A 693 -20.55 -31.54 11.20
CA PRO A 693 -19.35 -32.23 11.66
C PRO A 693 -18.31 -31.21 12.10
N PRO A 694 -17.54 -31.46 13.18
CA PRO A 694 -16.57 -30.51 13.69
C PRO A 694 -15.43 -30.30 12.68
N GLU A 695 -15.47 -29.15 12.00
CA GLU A 695 -14.37 -28.68 11.15
C GLU A 695 -13.12 -28.50 12.01
N LEU A 696 -12.09 -29.30 11.70
CA LEU A 696 -10.78 -29.23 12.33
C LEU A 696 -9.85 -28.44 11.44
N MET A 697 -9.37 -27.29 11.92
CA MET A 697 -8.31 -26.55 11.24
C MET A 697 -7.05 -27.43 11.21
N SER A 698 -6.57 -27.76 10.03
CA SER A 698 -5.41 -28.63 9.83
C SER A 698 -4.57 -28.12 8.64
N GLN A 699 -3.27 -28.40 8.69
CA GLN A 699 -2.37 -28.44 7.54
C GLN A 699 -2.46 -29.82 6.85
N PRO A 700 -1.93 -29.99 5.61
CA PRO A 700 -2.12 -31.23 4.89
C PRO A 700 -1.25 -32.26 5.59
N VAL A 701 -1.72 -33.51 5.64
CA VAL A 701 -0.90 -34.58 6.17
C VAL A 701 0.40 -34.61 5.35
N PRO A 702 1.58 -34.43 5.98
CA PRO A 702 2.83 -34.38 5.26
C PRO A 702 3.01 -35.65 4.42
N THR A 703 3.31 -35.50 3.13
CA THR A 703 3.61 -36.64 2.25
C THR A 703 4.91 -37.35 2.66
N ASP A 704 5.81 -36.62 3.32
CA ASP A 704 7.03 -37.13 3.94
C ASP A 704 7.13 -36.61 5.38
N ASN A 705 7.25 -37.53 6.34
CA ASN A 705 7.45 -37.25 7.76
C ASN A 705 8.67 -38.01 8.33
N SER A 706 9.68 -38.24 7.48
CA SER A 706 10.89 -39.02 7.81
C SER A 706 11.88 -38.28 8.72
N LYS A 707 11.87 -36.94 8.72
CA LYS A 707 12.81 -36.10 9.49
C LYS A 707 12.77 -36.36 11.01
N PRO A 708 13.84 -36.04 11.77
CA PRO A 708 13.89 -36.27 13.21
C PRO A 708 12.78 -35.57 14.00
N VAL A 709 12.50 -34.29 13.69
CA VAL A 709 11.31 -33.62 14.21
C VAL A 709 10.12 -33.98 13.34
N LYS A 710 9.15 -34.67 13.94
CA LYS A 710 7.92 -35.09 13.27
C LYS A 710 6.93 -33.94 13.14
N ILE A 711 6.27 -33.83 12.00
CA ILE A 711 5.25 -32.82 11.76
C ILE A 711 3.89 -33.41 12.15
N VAL A 712 3.20 -32.71 13.05
CA VAL A 712 1.82 -32.99 13.46
C VAL A 712 0.92 -31.91 12.87
N VAL A 713 -0.21 -32.33 12.33
CA VAL A 713 -1.26 -31.44 11.83
C VAL A 713 -2.55 -31.75 12.57
N GLY A 714 -3.54 -30.86 12.52
CA GLY A 714 -4.81 -31.03 13.22
C GLY A 714 -5.43 -32.41 12.94
N ALA A 715 -5.47 -32.82 11.68
CA ALA A 715 -6.02 -34.10 11.22
C ALA A 715 -5.30 -35.34 11.78
N THR A 716 -4.00 -35.23 12.12
CA THR A 716 -3.23 -36.35 12.67
C THR A 716 -2.99 -36.23 14.18
N PHE A 717 -3.45 -35.15 14.82
CA PHE A 717 -3.15 -34.88 16.22
C PHE A 717 -3.54 -36.04 17.14
N ASP A 718 -4.76 -36.56 17.01
CA ASP A 718 -5.24 -37.64 17.87
C ASP A 718 -4.42 -38.92 17.65
N SER A 719 -4.30 -39.38 16.39
CA SER A 719 -3.58 -40.59 16.05
C SER A 719 -2.07 -40.53 16.32
N PHE A 720 -1.46 -39.34 16.20
CA PHE A 720 0.00 -39.17 16.29
C PHE A 720 0.45 -38.77 17.69
N VAL A 721 -0.37 -38.02 18.42
CA VAL A 721 0.00 -37.46 19.74
C VAL A 721 -0.69 -38.23 20.87
N LEU A 722 -1.99 -38.51 20.75
CA LEU A 722 -2.78 -39.07 21.86
C LEU A 722 -2.80 -40.60 21.85
N ASP A 723 -2.78 -41.19 20.66
CA ASP A 723 -2.81 -42.64 20.47
C ASP A 723 -1.39 -43.23 20.23
N SER A 724 -0.36 -42.41 20.45
CA SER A 724 1.04 -42.81 20.36
C SER A 724 1.40 -43.85 21.42
N ASP A 725 2.16 -44.87 21.02
CA ASP A 725 2.78 -45.86 21.90
C ASP A 725 4.05 -45.32 22.61
N LYS A 726 4.48 -44.12 22.23
CA LYS A 726 5.65 -43.41 22.76
C LYS A 726 5.23 -42.10 23.41
N ASP A 727 6.07 -41.61 24.32
CA ASP A 727 5.94 -40.24 24.81
C ASP A 727 6.18 -39.26 23.65
N VAL A 728 5.41 -38.17 23.60
CA VAL A 728 5.51 -37.14 22.56
C VAL A 728 5.86 -35.81 23.20
N LEU A 729 7.05 -35.29 22.88
CA LEU A 729 7.41 -33.90 23.14
C LEU A 729 6.95 -33.07 21.94
N LEU A 730 5.90 -32.27 22.11
CA LEU A 730 5.28 -31.48 21.06
C LEU A 730 5.56 -29.98 21.24
N GLU A 731 6.18 -29.35 20.24
CA GLU A 731 6.24 -27.90 20.10
C GLU A 731 5.07 -27.39 19.25
N VAL A 732 4.25 -26.51 19.81
CA VAL A 732 3.30 -25.69 19.05
C VAL A 732 3.94 -24.33 18.76
N TYR A 733 4.17 -24.05 17.47
CA TYR A 733 4.91 -22.88 16.99
C TYR A 733 4.11 -21.99 16.05
N ALA A 734 4.61 -20.77 15.81
CA ALA A 734 4.12 -19.87 14.77
C ALA A 734 5.29 -19.44 13.85
N PRO A 735 5.14 -19.47 12.52
CA PRO A 735 6.25 -19.19 11.58
C PRO A 735 6.86 -17.79 11.70
N TRP A 736 6.09 -16.82 12.22
CA TRP A 736 6.52 -15.43 12.41
C TRP A 736 7.04 -15.15 13.83
N CYS A 737 6.94 -16.10 14.76
CA CYS A 737 7.31 -15.88 16.15
C CYS A 737 8.83 -16.00 16.34
N GLY A 738 9.48 -14.90 16.76
CA GLY A 738 10.93 -14.89 16.98
C GLY A 738 11.42 -15.87 18.06
N HIS A 739 10.59 -16.15 19.08
CA HIS A 739 10.94 -17.14 20.11
C HIS A 739 10.94 -18.58 19.57
N CYS A 740 10.00 -18.93 18.68
CA CYS A 740 9.97 -20.24 18.02
C CYS A 740 11.18 -20.42 17.11
N LYS A 741 11.50 -19.39 16.34
CA LYS A 741 12.62 -19.43 15.41
C LYS A 741 13.97 -19.50 16.14
N SER A 742 14.13 -18.78 17.26
CA SER A 742 15.30 -18.90 18.13
C SER A 742 15.41 -20.30 18.78
N LEU A 743 14.30 -20.95 19.09
CA LEU A 743 14.28 -22.31 19.66
C LEU A 743 14.59 -23.39 18.62
N LYS A 744 14.18 -23.19 17.37
CA LYS A 744 14.22 -24.19 16.29
C LYS A 744 15.55 -24.94 16.17
N PRO A 745 16.74 -24.31 16.14
CA PRO A 745 18.01 -25.04 15.99
C PRO A 745 18.25 -26.03 17.13
N THR A 746 18.01 -25.60 18.38
CA THR A 746 18.16 -26.44 19.58
C THR A 746 17.15 -27.59 19.59
N TYR A 747 15.91 -27.31 19.18
CA TYR A 747 14.85 -28.32 19.15
C TYR A 747 15.09 -29.38 18.06
N GLU A 748 15.57 -28.97 16.88
CA GLU A 748 15.94 -29.86 15.79
C GLU A 748 17.17 -30.71 16.14
N GLU A 749 18.18 -30.14 16.80
CA GLU A 749 19.33 -30.91 17.28
C GLU A 749 18.93 -31.91 18.38
N PHE A 750 18.08 -31.52 19.33
CA PHE A 750 17.55 -32.44 20.33
C PHE A 750 16.83 -33.63 19.70
N ALA A 751 15.95 -33.38 18.74
CA ALA A 751 15.23 -34.43 18.02
C ALA A 751 16.18 -35.35 17.24
N LYS A 752 17.25 -34.80 16.65
CA LYS A 752 18.28 -35.58 15.97
C LYS A 752 19.00 -36.51 16.95
N LEU A 753 19.43 -36.03 18.11
CA LEU A 753 20.05 -36.87 19.15
C LEU A 753 19.11 -37.98 19.64
N VAL A 754 17.83 -37.66 19.86
CA VAL A 754 16.78 -38.66 20.19
C VAL A 754 16.67 -39.72 19.11
N SER A 755 16.65 -39.32 17.83
CA SER A 755 16.52 -40.24 16.69
C SER A 755 17.73 -41.15 16.50
N GLN A 756 18.91 -40.70 16.90
CA GLN A 756 20.17 -41.45 16.80
C GLN A 756 20.38 -42.38 18.01
N SER A 757 19.75 -42.11 19.15
CA SER A 757 19.81 -42.99 20.33
C SER A 757 18.90 -44.22 20.16
N PRO A 758 19.45 -45.46 20.22
CA PRO A 758 18.66 -46.69 20.08
C PRO A 758 17.63 -46.92 21.20
N SER A 759 17.86 -46.37 22.39
CA SER A 759 16.94 -46.48 23.53
C SER A 759 15.88 -45.37 23.50
N ALA A 760 16.27 -44.15 23.16
CA ALA A 760 15.34 -43.01 23.16
C ALA A 760 14.37 -43.03 22.00
N SER A 761 14.83 -43.38 20.79
CA SER A 761 13.97 -43.50 19.60
C SER A 761 12.83 -44.53 19.74
N LYS A 762 12.95 -45.48 20.69
CA LYS A 762 11.90 -46.47 21.01
C LYS A 762 10.83 -45.95 21.97
N SER A 763 11.10 -44.91 22.76
CA SER A 763 10.22 -44.46 23.84
C SER A 763 9.80 -42.98 23.75
N LEU A 764 10.45 -42.19 22.89
CA LEU A 764 10.20 -40.76 22.74
C LEU A 764 10.11 -40.35 21.27
N VAL A 765 9.13 -39.50 20.96
CA VAL A 765 8.99 -38.79 19.68
C VAL A 765 9.07 -37.29 19.94
N VAL A 766 9.89 -36.60 19.14
CA VAL A 766 9.93 -35.13 19.14
C VAL A 766 9.16 -34.63 17.93
N ALA A 767 8.16 -33.79 18.17
CA ALA A 767 7.21 -33.35 17.18
C ALA A 767 6.98 -31.84 17.23
N LYS A 768 6.50 -31.28 16.11
CA LYS A 768 6.06 -29.89 16.04
C LYS A 768 4.75 -29.75 15.28
N MET A 769 3.95 -28.76 15.67
CA MET A 769 2.69 -28.39 15.03
C MET A 769 2.65 -26.87 14.82
N ASN A 770 2.32 -26.41 13.62
CA ASN A 770 2.09 -24.99 13.39
C ASN A 770 0.72 -24.60 13.98
N GLY A 771 0.72 -23.94 15.14
CA GLY A 771 -0.52 -23.56 15.81
C GLY A 771 -1.27 -22.40 15.14
N THR A 772 -0.69 -21.78 14.11
CA THR A 772 -1.38 -20.74 13.30
C THR A 772 -2.27 -21.34 12.20
N GLU A 773 -2.00 -22.60 11.82
CA GLU A 773 -2.69 -23.29 10.72
C GLU A 773 -3.30 -24.64 11.16
N ASN A 774 -3.15 -25.01 12.42
CA ASN A 774 -3.76 -26.20 13.00
C ASN A 774 -4.49 -25.85 14.30
N ALA A 775 -5.56 -26.57 14.61
CA ALA A 775 -6.23 -26.54 15.91
C ALA A 775 -6.35 -27.97 16.45
N THR A 776 -6.62 -28.10 17.75
CA THR A 776 -6.96 -29.39 18.38
C THR A 776 -8.45 -29.43 18.69
N ARG A 777 -9.04 -30.62 18.72
CA ARG A 777 -10.44 -30.82 19.14
C ARG A 777 -10.61 -30.82 20.66
N HIS A 778 -9.51 -30.79 21.40
CA HIS A 778 -9.46 -31.08 22.84
C HIS A 778 -9.12 -29.81 23.62
N LYS A 779 -10.03 -29.38 24.51
CA LYS A 779 -9.88 -28.11 25.26
C LYS A 779 -8.58 -28.03 26.07
N GLN A 780 -8.11 -29.14 26.64
CA GLN A 780 -6.84 -29.15 27.40
C GLN A 780 -5.59 -28.90 26.53
N PHE A 781 -5.70 -29.00 25.20
CA PHE A 781 -4.63 -28.72 24.25
C PHE A 781 -4.84 -27.38 23.53
N SER A 782 -5.26 -26.35 24.28
CA SER A 782 -5.31 -24.96 23.82
C SER A 782 -4.04 -24.21 24.17
N TRP A 783 -3.53 -23.40 23.25
CA TRP A 783 -2.37 -22.51 23.47
C TRP A 783 -2.76 -21.05 23.27
N THR A 784 -2.16 -20.16 24.07
CA THR A 784 -2.35 -18.71 24.00
C THR A 784 -1.07 -17.95 23.65
N SER A 785 0.07 -18.65 23.55
CA SER A 785 1.37 -18.08 23.26
C SER A 785 2.26 -19.06 22.51
N TYR A 786 3.34 -18.55 21.90
CA TYR A 786 4.30 -19.32 21.11
C TYR A 786 5.74 -19.06 21.58
N PRO A 787 6.62 -20.08 21.61
CA PRO A 787 6.29 -21.51 21.49
C PRO A 787 5.59 -22.01 22.76
N THR A 788 4.62 -22.89 22.59
CA THR A 788 4.07 -23.71 23.67
C THR A 788 4.62 -25.13 23.52
N ILE A 789 5.20 -25.70 24.58
CA ILE A 789 5.78 -27.05 24.53
C ILE A 789 5.09 -27.93 25.56
N TRP A 790 4.68 -29.13 25.13
CA TRP A 790 4.04 -30.13 25.97
C TRP A 790 4.76 -31.47 25.88
N LEU A 791 4.80 -32.19 27.00
CA LEU A 791 5.04 -33.62 27.01
C LEU A 791 3.72 -34.35 27.21
N ILE A 792 3.43 -35.29 26.30
CA ILE A 792 2.28 -36.18 26.35
C ILE A 792 2.84 -37.59 26.54
N LYS A 793 2.52 -38.23 27.67
CA LYS A 793 2.97 -39.60 27.94
C LYS A 793 2.21 -40.61 27.08
N ALA A 794 2.86 -41.72 26.72
CA ALA A 794 2.19 -42.85 26.07
C ALA A 794 0.94 -43.27 26.86
N GLY A 795 -0.20 -43.37 26.18
CA GLY A 795 -1.50 -43.69 26.79
C GLY A 795 -2.14 -42.59 27.66
N SER A 796 -1.55 -41.39 27.74
CA SER A 796 -2.11 -40.23 28.45
C SER A 796 -2.76 -39.25 27.49
N ARG A 797 -3.89 -38.67 27.90
CA ARG A 797 -4.56 -37.56 27.18
C ARG A 797 -4.35 -36.20 27.84
N THR A 798 -3.48 -36.12 28.84
CA THR A 798 -3.20 -34.89 29.61
C THR A 798 -1.83 -34.33 29.22
N PRO A 799 -1.74 -33.08 28.74
CA PRO A 799 -0.47 -32.44 28.46
C PRO A 799 0.24 -32.02 29.74
N THR A 800 1.56 -32.21 29.80
CA THR A 800 2.42 -31.64 30.83
C THR A 800 3.18 -30.45 30.25
N PRO A 801 2.90 -29.20 30.67
CA PRO A 801 3.62 -28.01 30.20
C PRO A 801 5.10 -28.04 30.51
N PHE A 802 5.93 -27.72 29.52
CA PHE A 802 7.37 -27.57 29.70
C PHE A 802 7.70 -26.32 30.53
N THR A 803 8.48 -26.51 31.60
CA THR A 803 8.88 -25.43 32.53
C THR A 803 10.40 -25.27 32.67
N GLY A 804 11.19 -25.94 31.83
CA GLY A 804 12.65 -25.92 31.89
C GLY A 804 13.31 -24.84 31.01
N PRO A 805 14.66 -24.74 31.05
CA PRO A 805 15.41 -23.92 30.10
C PRO A 805 15.32 -24.52 28.69
N ARG A 806 15.25 -23.68 27.66
CA ARG A 806 15.14 -24.09 26.24
C ARG A 806 16.49 -24.53 25.65
N THR A 807 17.16 -25.45 26.32
CA THR A 807 18.47 -26.02 25.97
C THR A 807 18.37 -27.54 25.79
N LEU A 808 19.36 -28.17 25.14
CA LEU A 808 19.41 -29.64 25.01
C LEU A 808 19.27 -30.34 26.37
N ARG A 809 20.00 -29.85 27.37
CA ARG A 809 19.94 -30.33 28.75
C ARG A 809 18.56 -30.13 29.37
N GLY A 810 17.97 -28.95 29.21
CA GLY A 810 16.66 -28.65 29.78
C GLY A 810 15.54 -29.54 29.23
N PHE A 811 15.56 -29.86 27.93
CA PHE A 811 14.63 -30.83 27.35
C PHE A 811 14.85 -32.23 27.90
N TYR A 812 16.11 -32.67 27.97
CA TYR A 812 16.47 -33.97 28.51
C TYR A 812 16.02 -34.15 29.98
N ASP A 813 16.35 -33.19 30.85
CA ASP A 813 16.01 -33.26 32.28
C ASP A 813 14.50 -33.22 32.51
N PHE A 814 13.78 -32.42 31.72
CA PHE A 814 12.33 -32.39 31.78
C PHE A 814 11.70 -33.74 31.39
N ILE A 815 12.20 -34.37 30.31
CA ILE A 815 11.73 -35.69 29.88
C ILE A 815 12.08 -36.76 30.92
N LEU A 816 13.28 -36.77 31.48
CA LEU A 816 13.64 -37.72 32.54
C LEU A 816 12.72 -37.60 33.76
N LYS A 817 12.34 -36.37 34.12
CA LYS A 817 11.50 -36.10 35.29
C LYS A 817 10.02 -36.45 35.07
N HIS A 818 9.49 -36.15 33.88
CA HIS A 818 8.05 -36.19 33.61
C HIS A 818 7.61 -37.29 32.64
N GLY A 819 8.55 -37.90 31.92
CA GLY A 819 8.31 -38.98 30.96
C GLY A 819 8.10 -40.34 31.62
N SER A 820 7.62 -41.27 30.80
CA SER A 820 7.34 -42.65 31.17
C SER A 820 8.62 -43.48 31.37
N ASN A 821 9.73 -43.08 30.73
CA ASN A 821 11.03 -43.75 30.83
C ASN A 821 12.06 -42.87 31.57
N GLN A 822 12.22 -43.10 32.86
CA GLN A 822 13.14 -42.34 33.73
C GLN A 822 14.61 -42.80 33.63
N SER A 823 14.90 -43.86 32.87
CA SER A 823 16.26 -44.35 32.60
C SER A 823 16.72 -44.06 31.16
N LEU A 824 16.10 -43.08 30.51
CA LEU A 824 16.45 -42.64 29.16
C LEU A 824 17.91 -42.19 29.10
N SER A 825 18.67 -42.66 28.10
CA SER A 825 20.03 -42.19 27.84
C SER A 825 20.14 -41.69 26.41
N ILE A 826 20.70 -40.49 26.23
CA ILE A 826 20.90 -39.84 24.94
C ILE A 826 22.32 -39.32 24.86
N ASP A 827 23.11 -39.87 23.95
CA ASP A 827 24.47 -39.41 23.70
C ASP A 827 24.48 -37.99 23.13
N GLY A 828 25.50 -37.20 23.47
CA GLY A 828 25.66 -35.82 22.99
C GLY A 828 24.86 -34.77 23.77
N ILE A 829 24.10 -35.16 24.79
CA ILE A 829 23.53 -34.22 25.76
C ILE A 829 24.66 -33.70 26.67
N PRO A 830 24.84 -32.37 26.83
CA PRO A 830 25.86 -31.85 27.72
C PRO A 830 25.60 -32.27 29.18
N PRO A 831 26.66 -32.41 30.00
CA PRO A 831 26.50 -32.70 31.43
C PRO A 831 25.71 -31.56 32.12
N PRO A 832 25.10 -31.83 33.29
CA PRO A 832 24.53 -30.76 34.09
C PRO A 832 25.62 -29.73 34.40
N GLU A 833 25.34 -28.44 34.22
CA GLU A 833 26.27 -27.41 34.67
C GLU A 833 26.46 -27.52 36.19
N PRO A 834 27.67 -27.29 36.72
CA PRO A 834 27.89 -27.25 38.16
C PRO A 834 26.99 -26.16 38.77
N GLU A 835 26.25 -26.49 39.82
CA GLU A 835 25.56 -25.49 40.63
C GLU A 835 26.63 -24.63 41.33
N PHE A 836 27.01 -23.52 40.70
CA PHE A 836 27.69 -22.45 41.42
C PHE A 836 26.65 -21.79 42.31
N PRO A 837 26.89 -21.65 43.63
CA PRO A 837 25.97 -20.94 44.50
C PRO A 837 25.77 -19.55 43.92
N SER A 838 24.53 -19.29 43.49
CA SER A 838 24.12 -17.96 43.05
C SER A 838 24.41 -17.00 44.20
N GLY A 839 25.37 -16.09 44.00
CA GLY A 839 25.61 -14.99 44.92
C GLY A 839 24.31 -14.21 45.16
N PRO A 840 24.17 -13.55 46.32
CA PRO A 840 22.93 -12.91 46.70
C PRO A 840 22.54 -11.82 45.68
N SER A 841 21.40 -12.04 45.04
CA SER A 841 20.65 -11.01 44.32
C SER A 841 20.01 -10.07 45.34
N ALA A 842 20.64 -8.93 45.61
CA ALA A 842 20.01 -7.63 45.92
C ALA A 842 21.09 -6.66 46.42
N ALA A 843 20.89 -5.37 46.13
CA ALA A 843 21.74 -4.24 46.51
C ALA A 843 22.39 -4.38 47.90
N ALA A 844 23.73 -4.43 47.94
CA ALA A 844 24.48 -4.34 49.19
C ALA A 844 24.59 -2.87 49.60
N GLU A 845 24.16 -2.56 50.83
CA GLU A 845 24.34 -1.25 51.46
C GLU A 845 25.84 -1.00 51.71
N VAL A 846 26.34 0.15 51.25
CA VAL A 846 27.74 0.55 51.49
C VAL A 846 27.86 1.01 52.93
N THR A 847 28.69 0.34 53.71
CA THR A 847 28.99 0.67 55.11
C THR A 847 30.48 1.02 55.23
N ALA A 848 30.86 1.77 56.27
CA ALA A 848 32.26 2.13 56.50
C ALA A 848 33.19 0.91 56.61
N ALA A 849 32.65 -0.27 56.99
CA ALA A 849 33.41 -1.50 57.11
C ALA A 849 33.66 -2.21 55.77
N ASN A 850 32.84 -1.98 54.73
CA ASN A 850 32.98 -2.64 53.43
C ASN A 850 33.49 -1.71 52.31
N PHE A 851 33.63 -0.41 52.58
CA PHE A 851 34.09 0.60 51.61
C PHE A 851 35.51 0.33 51.09
N GLU A 852 36.47 0.06 51.98
CA GLU A 852 37.87 -0.23 51.61
C GLU A 852 37.99 -1.49 50.72
N GLN A 853 37.22 -2.53 51.00
CA GLN A 853 37.22 -3.76 50.18
C GLN A 853 36.63 -3.56 48.79
N LEU A 854 35.57 -2.74 48.66
CA LEU A 854 34.94 -2.42 47.38
C LEU A 854 35.84 -1.53 46.51
N VAL A 855 36.52 -0.55 47.11
CA VAL A 855 37.46 0.34 46.41
C VAL A 855 38.70 -0.42 45.92
N LEU A 856 39.23 -1.34 46.73
CA LEU A 856 40.37 -2.19 46.34
C LEU A 856 40.04 -3.19 45.22
N HIS A 857 38.76 -3.61 45.08
CA HIS A 857 38.32 -4.47 43.99
C HIS A 857 38.19 -3.70 42.66
N SER A 858 37.77 -2.43 42.69
CA SER A 858 37.76 -1.57 41.50
C SER A 858 39.16 -1.20 40.99
N ALA A 859 40.18 -1.21 41.85
CA ALA A 859 41.56 -0.91 41.47
C ALA A 859 42.30 -2.08 40.79
N LYS A 860 41.74 -3.31 40.78
CA LYS A 860 42.34 -4.50 40.13
C LYS A 860 41.79 -4.81 38.74
N VAL A 861 40.77 -4.10 38.27
CA VAL A 861 40.28 -4.21 36.89
C VAL A 861 40.79 -2.99 36.11
N GLY A 862 42.10 -3.01 35.84
CA GLY A 862 42.76 -2.00 35.03
C GLY A 862 42.26 -2.04 33.58
N ALA A 863 41.73 -0.91 33.12
CA ALA A 863 41.53 -0.61 31.71
C ALA A 863 42.89 -0.57 30.96
N PRO A 864 42.95 -0.93 29.67
CA PRO A 864 44.15 -0.69 28.88
C PRO A 864 44.26 0.80 28.54
N VAL A 865 45.29 1.44 29.09
CA VAL A 865 45.88 2.66 28.53
C VAL A 865 46.97 2.22 27.57
N LEU A 866 46.85 2.60 26.30
CA LEU A 866 48.00 2.78 25.42
C LEU A 866 48.08 4.25 25.03
N ASP A 867 49.22 4.81 25.40
CA ASP A 867 49.67 6.19 25.28
C ASP A 867 49.74 6.72 23.84
N ALA A 868 49.53 8.03 23.75
CA ALA A 868 50.10 8.88 22.73
C ALA A 868 51.22 9.74 23.38
N HIS A 869 52.41 9.79 22.77
CA HIS A 869 53.35 10.92 22.79
C HIS A 869 54.37 10.69 21.66
N GLU A 870 54.31 11.44 20.55
CA GLU A 870 54.95 12.74 20.27
C GLU A 870 56.35 12.63 19.63
N LYS A 871 56.47 13.14 18.38
CA LYS A 871 57.50 14.12 17.95
C LYS A 871 57.32 14.52 16.47
N GLY A 872 57.10 15.82 16.23
CA GLY A 872 57.87 16.57 15.23
C GLY A 872 57.16 17.14 13.99
N SER A 873 56.77 18.41 14.11
CA SER A 873 56.56 19.46 13.08
C SER A 873 55.26 19.47 12.26
#